data_AF-A0AAV6S1F4-F1
#
_entry.id   AF-A0AAV6S1F4-F1
#
_cell.length_a   1.000
_cell.length_b   1.000
_cell.length_c   1.000
_cell.angle_alpha   90.00
_cell.angle_beta   90.00
_cell.angle_gamma   90.00
#
_symmetry.space_group_name_H-M   'P 1'
#
loop_
_entity.id
_entity.type
_entity.pdbx_description
1 polymer ?
#
loop_
_entity_poly.entity_id
_entity_poly.type
_entity_poly.pdbx_seq_one_letter_code
_entity_poly.pdbx_strand_id
1 'polypeptide(L)'
;MTTGKRFRRILRSPPLVTKATDTQIQENIRERPWIEQSKDPRLKLNVHNRIRNVFVTQAEDTTRPEQDRDVNHIPVVTETSSRLLEAGVNTLQKTLVLKKQAELEEVDELLALRRQEFKNCVADLTQRKSELEIKYQQTKERALKFERFVSENEMKRQRAMTKYEAARDQNISKQREIEDLTEQLKQLRTRQQALKDRMAKHKIYEDYLMKTLEYFPHTHFDNGSESTVMPIIQRHETLSVTNRELLQRLGHLEEQVEEDQRRLHTMKQEHSVKKLMVNKELSELQSELEMLKEKNKQAEVNLLMVQGLSREKIEEVGSLLMAINNLAEQCYLPTFGPLENMNVLTMMDMVKEYILDKADTERRARRLMESGSVMTSRTALMDKRERTSMKSISGKTLTKSSSKVRFTFHCYCDYCDVFNNIGRKQGTKTIVYCRFNRSTWYLQTSVLSSCGNVKMEDVCFVSEREDICSLFPDQSPDVKLKDLSSQFSSVRTVRGDGNCFYRAFCFAHMETVLHNTRALQGFKDKIIKSGQVLSSAGFDESAFNHHLDTVVSVIEQCQENEHEDTLLRLFNEKTTSDSVVQYLRLLTSAYLQNHADFFRNFVEAPSLHAYCRQEVEAMAMECDHVDILALSEALDICIHVVSVESDEQQLAHHVIPEGAEPSMHLLYQKAHYNILYPRPQH
;
A
#
# COMPACT_ATOMS: atom_id res chain seq x y z
N MET A 1 18.36 -67.41 19.57
CA MET A 1 17.01 -67.99 19.46
C MET A 1 16.29 -67.37 18.26
N THR A 2 15.36 -68.11 17.65
CA THR A 2 14.21 -67.67 16.82
C THR A 2 14.18 -66.26 16.17
N THR A 3 14.08 -66.25 14.83
CA THR A 3 13.25 -65.34 13.96
C THR A 3 13.30 -63.81 14.14
N GLY A 4 13.44 -62.96 13.11
CA GLY A 4 13.58 -63.16 11.66
C GLY A 4 12.38 -62.70 10.81
N LYS A 5 12.56 -61.68 9.96
CA LYS A 5 11.69 -61.35 8.80
C LYS A 5 12.48 -60.59 7.73
N ARG A 6 12.12 -60.81 6.46
CA ARG A 6 12.76 -60.20 5.26
C ARG A 6 12.07 -58.89 4.87
N PHE A 7 12.81 -58.00 4.21
CA PHE A 7 12.41 -57.54 2.87
C PHE A 7 13.65 -57.24 2.01
N ARG A 8 13.69 -57.76 0.78
CA ARG A 8 14.64 -57.38 -0.28
C ARG A 8 13.88 -56.56 -1.32
N ARG A 9 14.45 -55.48 -1.85
CA ARG A 9 14.13 -55.04 -3.22
C ARG A 9 15.24 -54.21 -3.87
N ILE A 10 15.94 -54.88 -4.80
CA ILE A 10 16.44 -54.37 -6.08
C ILE A 10 17.12 -52.99 -6.06
N LEU A 11 18.45 -53.01 -6.01
CA LEU A 11 19.25 -52.01 -6.72
C LEU A 11 19.17 -52.30 -8.23
N ARG A 12 18.88 -51.27 -9.03
CA ARG A 12 19.15 -51.24 -10.48
C ARG A 12 19.79 -49.89 -10.80
N SER A 13 21.00 -49.94 -11.32
CA SER A 13 21.68 -48.76 -11.89
C SER A 13 21.03 -48.37 -13.23
N PRO A 14 20.91 -47.07 -13.53
CA PRO A 14 20.69 -46.59 -14.89
C PRO A 14 22.00 -46.72 -15.71
N PRO A 15 21.94 -46.89 -17.04
CA PRO A 15 23.13 -47.01 -17.87
C PRO A 15 23.78 -45.66 -18.17
N LEU A 16 25.11 -45.66 -18.30
CA LEU A 16 25.85 -44.60 -18.98
C LEU A 16 25.58 -44.67 -20.48
N VAL A 17 25.20 -43.55 -21.11
CA VAL A 17 25.18 -43.41 -22.56
C VAL A 17 26.00 -42.18 -22.98
N THR A 18 26.95 -42.46 -23.86
CA THR A 18 28.00 -41.64 -24.48
C THR A 18 27.62 -40.22 -24.92
N LYS A 19 28.62 -39.33 -24.89
CA LYS A 19 28.63 -38.05 -25.62
C LYS A 19 28.45 -38.27 -27.13
N ALA A 20 27.83 -37.30 -27.79
CA ALA A 20 27.96 -37.01 -29.23
C ALA A 20 28.13 -35.49 -29.42
N THR A 21 28.70 -35.05 -30.54
CA THR A 21 29.26 -33.70 -30.72
C THR A 21 28.55 -32.86 -31.78
N ASP A 22 28.37 -31.58 -31.46
CA ASP A 22 28.49 -30.38 -32.30
C ASP A 22 27.66 -30.13 -33.58
N THR A 23 27.49 -28.82 -33.81
CA THR A 23 27.22 -28.10 -35.07
C THR A 23 25.82 -28.10 -35.71
N GLN A 24 25.55 -26.98 -36.41
CA GLN A 24 24.30 -26.56 -37.09
C GLN A 24 23.07 -26.37 -36.15
N ILE A 25 22.29 -25.28 -36.21
CA ILE A 25 22.13 -24.19 -37.20
C ILE A 25 22.07 -22.82 -36.47
N GLN A 26 22.71 -21.80 -37.05
CA GLN A 26 22.37 -20.37 -36.87
C GLN A 26 21.85 -19.83 -38.22
N GLU A 27 21.25 -18.62 -38.25
CA GLU A 27 20.47 -18.05 -39.38
C GLU A 27 19.05 -18.67 -39.58
N ASN A 28 18.01 -17.98 -40.08
CA ASN A 28 17.81 -16.57 -40.47
C ASN A 28 16.39 -16.11 -40.02
N ILE A 29 16.21 -14.92 -39.45
CA ILE A 29 15.74 -13.68 -40.12
C ILE A 29 14.38 -13.78 -40.87
N ARG A 30 13.34 -13.21 -40.22
CA ARG A 30 12.15 -12.48 -40.73
C ARG A 30 11.12 -13.14 -41.69
N GLU A 31 10.01 -12.41 -41.78
CA GLU A 31 8.94 -12.40 -42.79
C GLU A 31 7.78 -13.42 -42.68
N ARG A 32 6.60 -12.97 -43.14
CA ARG A 32 5.35 -13.75 -43.25
C ARG A 32 5.08 -14.01 -44.73
N PRO A 33 4.45 -15.13 -45.11
CA PRO A 33 3.18 -14.98 -45.84
C PRO A 33 2.09 -15.99 -45.44
N TRP A 34 1.06 -16.13 -46.27
CA TRP A 34 -0.29 -16.62 -45.95
C TRP A 34 -0.58 -18.09 -46.36
N ILE A 35 -1.46 -18.75 -45.57
CA ILE A 35 -2.50 -19.75 -45.92
C ILE A 35 -2.20 -20.87 -46.96
N GLU A 36 -2.32 -22.15 -46.53
CA GLU A 36 -3.35 -23.16 -46.94
C GLU A 36 -3.27 -24.39 -46.00
N GLN A 37 -4.31 -24.82 -45.27
CA GLN A 37 -5.54 -25.59 -45.62
C GLN A 37 -5.39 -27.10 -45.88
N SER A 38 -5.55 -27.96 -44.83
CA SER A 38 -6.17 -29.31 -44.88
C SER A 38 -6.05 -30.06 -43.52
N LYS A 39 -6.93 -30.93 -42.99
CA LYS A 39 -8.39 -31.25 -43.12
C LYS A 39 -8.79 -32.12 -41.89
N ASP A 40 -9.66 -31.65 -40.99
CA ASP A 40 -10.46 -32.52 -40.08
C ASP A 40 -11.95 -32.11 -40.24
N PRO A 41 -12.89 -33.03 -40.49
CA PRO A 41 -14.29 -32.68 -40.78
C PRO A 41 -15.06 -32.02 -39.62
N ARG A 42 -14.59 -32.09 -38.37
CA ARG A 42 -15.41 -31.77 -37.18
C ARG A 42 -15.42 -30.29 -36.77
N LEU A 43 -14.66 -29.43 -37.44
CA LEU A 43 -14.55 -27.99 -37.12
C LEU A 43 -14.79 -27.11 -38.36
N LYS A 44 -16.03 -27.08 -38.85
CA LYS A 44 -16.50 -26.04 -39.80
C LYS A 44 -17.80 -25.40 -39.33
N LEU A 45 -17.70 -24.18 -38.79
CA LEU A 45 -18.86 -23.27 -38.69
C LEU A 45 -19.29 -22.88 -40.10
N ASN A 46 -20.59 -23.02 -40.39
CA ASN A 46 -21.17 -22.58 -41.64
C ASN A 46 -21.76 -21.17 -41.45
N VAL A 47 -20.98 -20.13 -41.77
CA VAL A 47 -21.44 -18.73 -41.70
C VAL A 47 -21.82 -18.25 -43.09
N HIS A 48 -23.13 -18.11 -43.35
CA HIS A 48 -23.65 -17.53 -44.58
C HIS A 48 -24.25 -16.14 -44.30
N ASN A 49 -23.47 -15.09 -44.56
CA ASN A 49 -24.00 -13.73 -44.70
C ASN A 49 -24.06 -13.38 -46.20
N ARG A 50 -25.27 -13.16 -46.71
CA ARG A 50 -25.49 -12.39 -47.94
C ARG A 50 -26.54 -11.32 -47.70
N ILE A 51 -26.12 -10.07 -47.86
CA ILE A 51 -26.98 -8.90 -47.86
C ILE A 51 -27.60 -8.77 -49.26
N ARG A 52 -28.93 -8.59 -49.34
CA ARG A 52 -29.60 -7.58 -50.19
C ARG A 52 -31.10 -7.53 -49.87
N ASN A 53 -31.72 -6.41 -50.21
CA ASN A 53 -33.04 -6.01 -49.73
C ASN A 53 -34.11 -6.14 -50.84
N VAL A 54 -35.37 -5.97 -50.42
CA VAL A 54 -36.53 -5.47 -51.20
C VAL A 54 -37.41 -6.48 -51.98
N PHE A 55 -38.55 -6.79 -51.34
CA PHE A 55 -39.95 -6.89 -51.83
C PHE A 55 -40.39 -7.82 -53.01
N VAL A 56 -41.38 -8.67 -52.65
CA VAL A 56 -42.74 -8.79 -53.27
C VAL A 56 -43.08 -9.93 -54.26
N THR A 57 -44.21 -10.60 -53.95
CA THR A 57 -44.99 -11.58 -54.75
C THR A 57 -44.27 -12.88 -55.13
N GLN A 58 -44.94 -14.02 -55.37
CA GLN A 58 -46.37 -14.29 -55.61
C GLN A 58 -46.92 -15.41 -54.70
N ALA A 59 -48.24 -15.55 -54.66
CA ALA A 59 -48.93 -16.79 -54.30
C ALA A 59 -49.95 -17.10 -55.41
N GLU A 60 -50.02 -18.34 -55.86
CA GLU A 60 -50.99 -18.82 -56.87
C GLU A 60 -51.88 -19.93 -56.29
N ASP A 61 -53.03 -20.10 -56.93
CA ASP A 61 -54.10 -21.06 -56.67
C ASP A 61 -53.62 -22.53 -56.59
N THR A 62 -54.36 -23.54 -56.13
CA THR A 62 -55.82 -23.86 -56.19
C THR A 62 -56.06 -24.98 -55.14
N THR A 63 -57.20 -25.22 -54.48
CA THR A 63 -58.58 -25.62 -54.89
C THR A 63 -59.49 -25.60 -53.64
N ARG A 64 -60.72 -25.08 -53.69
CA ARG A 64 -62.02 -25.78 -53.85
C ARG A 64 -62.27 -27.01 -52.94
N PRO A 65 -63.52 -27.27 -52.48
CA PRO A 65 -64.76 -26.45 -52.47
C PRO A 65 -65.25 -26.24 -50.99
N GLU A 66 -66.50 -26.07 -50.53
CA GLU A 66 -67.90 -26.15 -51.00
C GLU A 66 -68.82 -25.14 -50.24
N GLN A 67 -70.13 -25.10 -50.60
CA GLN A 67 -71.33 -24.67 -49.83
C GLN A 67 -71.22 -23.46 -48.85
N ASP A 68 -71.71 -22.24 -49.11
CA ASP A 68 -73.01 -21.70 -49.59
C ASP A 68 -73.90 -21.13 -48.45
N ARG A 69 -74.04 -19.78 -48.43
CA ARG A 69 -75.08 -18.93 -47.76
C ARG A 69 -75.25 -19.04 -46.22
N ASP A 70 -75.53 -17.94 -45.50
CA ASP A 70 -76.33 -16.77 -45.89
C ASP A 70 -75.62 -15.41 -45.75
N VAL A 71 -76.24 -14.36 -46.30
CA VAL A 71 -75.62 -13.07 -46.62
C VAL A 71 -76.33 -11.91 -45.94
N ASN A 72 -75.56 -10.99 -45.34
CA ASN A 72 -76.01 -9.62 -45.10
C ASN A 72 -75.13 -8.65 -45.90
N HIS A 73 -75.68 -8.09 -46.98
CA HIS A 73 -75.01 -7.05 -47.76
C HIS A 73 -75.09 -5.70 -47.06
N ILE A 74 -73.93 -5.07 -46.81
CA ILE A 74 -73.80 -3.62 -46.69
C ILE A 74 -72.95 -3.15 -47.88
N PRO A 75 -73.43 -2.24 -48.73
CA PRO A 75 -72.69 -1.80 -49.90
C PRO A 75 -71.52 -0.90 -49.49
N VAL A 76 -70.31 -1.46 -49.48
CA VAL A 76 -69.07 -0.70 -49.25
C VAL A 76 -68.72 0.09 -50.51
N VAL A 77 -68.60 1.42 -50.37
CA VAL A 77 -68.31 2.33 -51.49
C VAL A 77 -66.84 2.18 -51.90
N THR A 78 -66.61 1.64 -53.10
CA THR A 78 -65.28 1.36 -53.67
C THR A 78 -64.60 2.58 -54.31
N GLU A 79 -64.80 3.78 -53.74
CA GLU A 79 -64.24 5.02 -54.28
C GLU A 79 -63.02 5.53 -53.49
N THR A 80 -61.87 5.56 -54.17
CA THR A 80 -60.61 6.09 -53.65
C THR A 80 -60.74 7.52 -53.14
N SER A 81 -60.16 7.81 -51.98
CA SER A 81 -60.33 9.07 -51.23
C SER A 81 -60.07 10.37 -52.00
N SER A 82 -59.28 10.31 -53.07
CA SER A 82 -59.01 11.44 -53.98
C SER A 82 -60.23 11.89 -54.80
N ARG A 83 -61.14 10.99 -55.22
CA ARG A 83 -62.30 11.37 -56.05
C ARG A 83 -63.46 12.00 -55.25
N LEU A 84 -63.57 11.70 -53.97
CA LEU A 84 -64.61 12.25 -53.10
C LEU A 84 -64.33 13.68 -52.61
N LEU A 85 -63.19 14.28 -52.99
CA LEU A 85 -62.87 15.69 -52.71
C LEU A 85 -63.30 16.65 -53.83
N GLU A 86 -63.51 16.15 -55.05
CA GLU A 86 -64.02 16.94 -56.19
C GLU A 86 -65.56 17.01 -56.20
N ALA A 87 -66.23 16.07 -55.53
CA ALA A 87 -67.69 16.00 -55.37
C ALA A 87 -68.24 17.02 -54.34
N GLY A 88 -67.99 18.30 -54.58
CA GLY A 88 -68.49 19.39 -53.73
C GLY A 88 -70.02 19.48 -53.63
N VAL A 89 -70.47 20.16 -52.57
CA VAL A 89 -71.85 20.65 -52.33
C VAL A 89 -72.90 19.64 -51.82
N ASN A 90 -72.96 18.38 -52.27
CA ASN A 90 -74.12 17.51 -51.99
C ASN A 90 -73.96 16.41 -50.92
N THR A 91 -72.80 16.23 -50.27
CA THR A 91 -72.66 15.31 -49.12
C THR A 91 -73.01 15.98 -47.79
N LEU A 92 -73.98 15.41 -47.05
CA LEU A 92 -74.32 15.83 -45.69
C LEU A 92 -73.08 15.79 -44.77
N GLN A 93 -72.92 16.81 -43.92
CA GLN A 93 -71.81 16.90 -42.96
C GLN A 93 -71.64 15.64 -42.10
N LYS A 94 -72.75 15.00 -41.73
CA LYS A 94 -72.78 13.73 -40.98
C LYS A 94 -72.02 12.60 -41.71
N THR A 95 -72.09 12.54 -43.04
CA THR A 95 -71.39 11.52 -43.84
C THR A 95 -69.89 11.79 -43.92
N LEU A 96 -69.48 13.06 -44.01
CA LEU A 96 -68.08 13.48 -43.94
C LEU A 96 -67.46 13.17 -42.56
N VAL A 97 -68.21 13.40 -41.48
CA VAL A 97 -67.81 13.02 -40.11
C VAL A 97 -67.67 11.50 -39.98
N LEU A 98 -68.65 10.72 -40.45
CA LEU A 98 -68.57 9.25 -40.42
C LEU A 98 -67.38 8.71 -41.22
N LYS A 99 -67.06 9.28 -42.39
CA LYS A 99 -65.86 8.89 -43.14
C LYS A 99 -64.58 9.23 -42.37
N LYS A 100 -64.50 10.43 -41.76
CA LYS A 100 -63.34 10.80 -40.93
C LYS A 100 -63.23 10.00 -39.64
N GLN A 101 -64.32 9.46 -39.13
CA GLN A 101 -64.33 8.54 -38.00
C GLN A 101 -63.78 7.17 -38.42
N ALA A 102 -64.23 6.60 -39.55
CA ALA A 102 -63.69 5.34 -40.08
C ALA A 102 -62.19 5.44 -40.44
N GLU A 103 -61.75 6.55 -41.06
CA GLU A 103 -60.33 6.82 -41.31
C GLU A 103 -59.49 6.95 -40.02
N LEU A 104 -60.12 7.32 -38.89
CA LEU A 104 -59.46 7.41 -37.58
C LEU A 104 -59.42 6.06 -36.88
N GLU A 105 -60.48 5.26 -36.98
CA GLU A 105 -60.56 3.88 -36.49
C GLU A 105 -59.53 2.98 -37.20
N GLU A 106 -59.36 3.10 -38.52
CA GLU A 106 -58.31 2.41 -39.30
C GLU A 106 -56.89 2.78 -38.83
N VAL A 107 -56.66 4.06 -38.55
CA VAL A 107 -55.37 4.55 -38.03
C VAL A 107 -55.11 4.07 -36.59
N ASP A 108 -56.13 4.03 -35.74
CA ASP A 108 -56.00 3.53 -34.36
C ASP A 108 -55.77 2.00 -34.31
N GLU A 109 -56.38 1.21 -35.21
CA GLU A 109 -56.05 -0.23 -35.35
C GLU A 109 -54.60 -0.44 -35.79
N LEU A 110 -54.15 0.27 -36.83
CA LEU A 110 -52.75 0.21 -37.29
C LEU A 110 -51.77 0.63 -36.19
N LEU A 111 -52.13 1.66 -35.42
CA LEU A 111 -51.32 2.17 -34.31
C LEU A 111 -51.35 1.22 -33.10
N ALA A 112 -52.43 0.48 -32.87
CA ALA A 112 -52.49 -0.62 -31.89
C ALA A 112 -51.60 -1.80 -32.30
N LEU A 113 -51.62 -2.20 -33.59
CA LEU A 113 -50.72 -3.22 -34.15
C LEU A 113 -49.25 -2.82 -33.99
N ARG A 114 -48.86 -1.61 -34.39
CA ARG A 114 -47.48 -1.11 -34.21
C ARG A 114 -47.06 -1.02 -32.75
N ARG A 115 -47.97 -0.66 -31.83
CA ARG A 115 -47.71 -0.71 -30.38
C ARG A 115 -47.48 -2.14 -29.88
N GLN A 116 -48.16 -3.13 -30.43
CA GLN A 116 -47.97 -4.54 -30.04
C GLN A 116 -46.69 -5.14 -30.61
N GLU A 117 -46.34 -4.85 -31.88
CA GLU A 117 -45.04 -5.19 -32.45
C GLU A 117 -43.89 -4.60 -31.60
N PHE A 118 -43.99 -3.31 -31.23
CA PHE A 118 -42.98 -2.65 -30.41
C PHE A 118 -42.83 -3.29 -29.03
N LYS A 119 -43.94 -3.65 -28.35
CA LYS A 119 -43.89 -4.39 -27.08
C LYS A 119 -43.17 -5.73 -27.23
N ASN A 120 -43.46 -6.49 -28.30
CA ASN A 120 -42.83 -7.77 -28.56
C ASN A 120 -41.32 -7.60 -28.79
N CYS A 121 -40.89 -6.63 -29.63
CA CYS A 121 -39.48 -6.33 -29.83
C CYS A 121 -38.76 -5.89 -28.55
N VAL A 122 -39.41 -5.13 -27.67
CA VAL A 122 -38.85 -4.74 -26.36
C VAL A 122 -38.73 -5.95 -25.42
N ALA A 123 -39.67 -6.89 -25.44
CA ALA A 123 -39.59 -8.14 -24.67
C ALA A 123 -38.42 -9.01 -25.17
N ASP A 124 -38.30 -9.22 -26.48
CA ASP A 124 -37.20 -9.98 -27.09
C ASP A 124 -35.84 -9.35 -26.75
N LEU A 125 -35.73 -8.02 -26.79
CA LEU A 125 -34.50 -7.30 -26.44
C LEU A 125 -34.16 -7.41 -24.94
N THR A 126 -35.14 -7.40 -24.04
CA THR A 126 -34.87 -7.57 -22.60
C THR A 126 -34.46 -9.01 -22.27
N GLN A 127 -35.05 -10.03 -22.91
CA GLN A 127 -34.56 -11.41 -22.82
C GLN A 127 -33.14 -11.55 -23.41
N ARG A 128 -32.88 -10.98 -24.60
CA ARG A 128 -31.55 -11.05 -25.23
C ARG A 128 -30.48 -10.43 -24.34
N LYS A 129 -30.82 -9.34 -23.63
CA LYS A 129 -29.94 -8.68 -22.66
C LYS A 129 -29.65 -9.56 -21.45
N SER A 130 -30.66 -10.19 -20.83
CA SER A 130 -30.44 -11.04 -19.65
C SER A 130 -29.67 -12.32 -19.99
N GLU A 131 -29.94 -12.94 -21.15
CA GLU A 131 -29.13 -14.06 -21.65
C GLU A 131 -27.65 -13.68 -21.86
N LEU A 132 -27.39 -12.47 -22.37
CA LEU A 132 -26.03 -11.99 -22.64
C LEU A 132 -25.28 -11.67 -21.35
N GLU A 133 -25.97 -11.09 -20.35
CA GLU A 133 -25.42 -10.86 -19.01
C GLU A 133 -25.02 -12.17 -18.32
N ILE A 134 -25.88 -13.20 -18.38
CA ILE A 134 -25.57 -14.54 -17.85
C ILE A 134 -24.36 -15.16 -18.57
N LYS A 135 -24.28 -15.04 -19.90
CA LYS A 135 -23.14 -15.54 -20.70
C LYS A 135 -21.85 -14.76 -20.38
N TYR A 136 -21.93 -13.46 -20.15
CA TYR A 136 -20.81 -12.63 -19.73
C TYR A 136 -20.28 -13.04 -18.35
N GLN A 137 -21.15 -13.16 -17.35
CA GLN A 137 -20.78 -13.57 -16.00
C GLN A 137 -20.20 -15.00 -15.98
N GLN A 138 -20.78 -15.95 -16.73
CA GLN A 138 -20.21 -17.30 -16.90
C GLN A 138 -18.81 -17.28 -17.53
N THR A 139 -18.56 -16.37 -18.48
CA THR A 139 -17.26 -16.23 -19.14
C THR A 139 -16.23 -15.62 -18.17
N LYS A 140 -16.62 -14.60 -17.42
CA LYS A 140 -15.83 -13.98 -16.35
C LYS A 140 -15.45 -14.99 -15.26
N GLU A 141 -16.38 -15.84 -14.83
CA GLU A 141 -16.09 -16.93 -13.90
C GLU A 141 -15.09 -17.96 -14.44
N ARG A 142 -15.17 -18.29 -15.74
CA ARG A 142 -14.23 -19.23 -16.38
C ARG A 142 -12.82 -18.63 -16.46
N ALA A 143 -12.69 -17.34 -16.79
CA ALA A 143 -11.43 -16.62 -16.73
C ALA A 143 -10.83 -16.64 -15.32
N LEU A 144 -11.60 -16.22 -14.29
CA LEU A 144 -11.17 -16.22 -12.88
C LEU A 144 -10.86 -17.61 -12.31
N LYS A 145 -11.34 -18.70 -12.93
CA LYS A 145 -10.97 -20.08 -12.59
C LYS A 145 -9.69 -20.51 -13.32
N PHE A 146 -9.52 -20.10 -14.57
CA PHE A 146 -8.31 -20.37 -15.36
C PHE A 146 -7.09 -19.59 -14.84
N GLU A 147 -7.22 -18.31 -14.51
CA GLU A 147 -6.16 -17.48 -13.92
C GLU A 147 -5.63 -18.07 -12.61
N ARG A 148 -6.54 -18.54 -11.72
CA ARG A 148 -6.17 -19.26 -10.50
C ARG A 148 -5.44 -20.56 -10.79
N PHE A 149 -5.91 -21.35 -11.78
CA PHE A 149 -5.22 -22.57 -12.20
C PHE A 149 -3.82 -22.29 -12.77
N VAL A 150 -3.64 -21.23 -13.57
CA VAL A 150 -2.32 -20.83 -14.09
C VAL A 150 -1.39 -20.40 -12.96
N SER A 151 -1.86 -19.55 -12.04
CA SER A 151 -1.11 -19.13 -10.84
C SER A 151 -0.70 -20.32 -9.96
N GLU A 152 -1.61 -21.27 -9.71
CA GLU A 152 -1.30 -22.46 -8.91
C GLU A 152 -0.29 -23.39 -9.59
N ASN A 153 -0.34 -23.53 -10.92
CA ASN A 153 0.64 -24.32 -11.65
C ASN A 153 2.01 -23.65 -11.73
N GLU A 154 2.08 -22.33 -11.90
CA GLU A 154 3.37 -21.62 -11.89
C GLU A 154 3.99 -21.65 -10.48
N MET A 155 3.19 -21.51 -9.41
CA MET A 155 3.67 -21.78 -8.03
C MET A 155 4.18 -23.22 -7.85
N LYS A 156 3.52 -24.23 -8.43
CA LYS A 156 3.99 -25.63 -8.39
C LYS A 156 5.31 -25.81 -9.16
N ARG A 157 5.45 -25.15 -10.31
CA ARG A 157 6.67 -25.15 -11.14
C ARG A 157 7.84 -24.48 -10.40
N GLN A 158 7.63 -23.30 -9.84
CA GLN A 158 8.64 -22.59 -9.03
C GLN A 158 9.08 -23.43 -7.83
N ARG A 159 8.14 -24.05 -7.10
CA ARG A 159 8.43 -24.99 -5.99
C ARG A 159 9.13 -26.28 -6.42
N ALA A 160 9.10 -26.64 -7.71
CA ALA A 160 9.86 -27.75 -8.26
C ALA A 160 11.27 -27.32 -8.66
N MET A 161 11.42 -26.15 -9.29
CA MET A 161 12.72 -25.55 -9.63
C MET A 161 13.59 -25.31 -8.39
N THR A 162 13.08 -24.62 -7.37
CA THR A 162 13.86 -24.33 -6.16
C THR A 162 14.28 -25.58 -5.38
N LYS A 163 13.47 -26.64 -5.44
CA LYS A 163 13.84 -27.97 -4.89
C LYS A 163 14.92 -28.67 -5.71
N TYR A 164 14.90 -28.51 -7.04
CA TYR A 164 15.93 -29.05 -7.92
C TYR A 164 17.26 -28.30 -7.74
N GLU A 165 17.21 -26.97 -7.64
CA GLU A 165 18.35 -26.08 -7.39
C GLU A 165 19.00 -26.40 -6.03
N ALA A 166 18.23 -26.39 -4.94
CA ALA A 166 18.75 -26.76 -3.61
C ALA A 166 19.34 -28.19 -3.56
N ALA A 167 18.77 -29.15 -4.29
CA ALA A 167 19.31 -30.49 -4.39
C ALA A 167 20.61 -30.56 -5.24
N ARG A 168 20.70 -29.75 -6.31
CA ARG A 168 21.91 -29.59 -7.12
C ARG A 168 23.04 -28.99 -6.28
N ASP A 169 22.78 -27.93 -5.54
CA ASP A 169 23.79 -27.23 -4.76
C ASP A 169 24.26 -28.06 -3.56
N GLN A 170 23.36 -28.79 -2.90
CA GLN A 170 23.75 -29.77 -1.88
C GLN A 170 24.63 -30.89 -2.46
N ASN A 171 24.34 -31.37 -3.68
CA ASN A 171 25.19 -32.36 -4.35
C ASN A 171 26.57 -31.79 -4.72
N ILE A 172 26.66 -30.54 -5.17
CA ILE A 172 27.93 -29.86 -5.45
C ILE A 172 28.76 -29.72 -4.16
N SER A 173 28.13 -29.32 -3.05
CA SER A 173 28.79 -29.23 -1.75
C SER A 173 29.36 -30.57 -1.29
N LYS A 174 28.53 -31.64 -1.33
CA LYS A 174 28.95 -33.01 -0.97
C LYS A 174 30.04 -33.57 -1.89
N GLN A 175 30.03 -33.19 -3.18
CA GLN A 175 31.07 -33.62 -4.11
C GLN A 175 32.44 -33.00 -3.75
N ARG A 176 32.47 -31.71 -3.37
CA ARG A 176 33.69 -31.06 -2.86
C ARG A 176 34.17 -31.71 -1.56
N GLU A 177 33.26 -31.99 -0.62
CA GLU A 177 33.56 -32.70 0.63
C GLU A 177 34.20 -34.08 0.39
N ILE A 178 33.66 -34.86 -0.57
CA ILE A 178 34.21 -36.15 -0.98
C ILE A 178 35.61 -36.00 -1.60
N GLU A 179 35.83 -34.98 -2.43
CA GLU A 179 37.14 -34.69 -3.05
C GLU A 179 38.20 -34.33 -2.00
N ASP A 180 37.86 -33.46 -1.05
CA ASP A 180 38.75 -33.01 0.01
C ASP A 180 39.12 -34.16 0.97
N LEU A 181 38.12 -34.93 1.43
CA LEU A 181 38.33 -36.15 2.23
C LEU A 181 39.15 -37.22 1.48
N THR A 182 39.01 -37.30 0.16
CA THR A 182 39.81 -38.24 -0.67
C THR A 182 41.28 -37.82 -0.72
N GLU A 183 41.57 -36.53 -0.85
CA GLU A 183 42.94 -36.03 -0.82
C GLU A 183 43.56 -36.15 0.59
N GLN A 184 42.81 -35.85 1.65
CA GLN A 184 43.25 -36.08 3.03
C GLN A 184 43.59 -37.57 3.27
N LEU A 185 42.74 -38.50 2.83
CA LEU A 185 43.01 -39.95 2.90
C LEU A 185 44.26 -40.36 2.10
N LYS A 186 44.52 -39.72 0.94
CA LYS A 186 45.72 -39.94 0.11
C LYS A 186 46.99 -39.43 0.81
N GLN A 187 46.94 -38.25 1.42
CA GLN A 187 48.04 -37.72 2.24
C GLN A 187 48.31 -38.61 3.47
N LEU A 188 47.28 -39.03 4.20
CA LEU A 188 47.40 -39.90 5.37
C LEU A 188 47.97 -41.29 5.02
N ARG A 189 47.56 -41.89 3.89
CA ARG A 189 48.16 -43.15 3.38
C ARG A 189 49.64 -42.97 3.04
N THR A 190 50.00 -41.87 2.38
CA THR A 190 51.40 -41.54 2.03
C THR A 190 52.26 -41.38 3.30
N ARG A 191 51.75 -40.64 4.30
CA ARG A 191 52.38 -40.50 5.63
C ARG A 191 52.49 -41.83 6.36
N GLN A 192 51.47 -42.70 6.31
CA GLN A 192 51.51 -44.02 6.93
C GLN A 192 52.61 -44.90 6.30
N GLN A 193 52.76 -44.88 4.98
CA GLN A 193 53.81 -45.64 4.31
C GLN A 193 55.21 -45.12 4.67
N ALA A 194 55.45 -43.82 4.57
CA ALA A 194 56.72 -43.22 4.97
C ALA A 194 57.09 -43.48 6.45
N LEU A 195 56.09 -43.57 7.34
CA LEU A 195 56.30 -43.97 8.74
C LEU A 195 56.61 -45.47 8.89
N LYS A 196 55.97 -46.36 8.13
CA LYS A 196 56.33 -47.79 8.09
C LYS A 196 57.75 -48.01 7.58
N ASP A 197 58.14 -47.31 6.51
CA ASP A 197 59.48 -47.41 5.92
C ASP A 197 60.55 -46.90 6.90
N ARG A 198 60.26 -45.79 7.61
CA ARG A 198 61.09 -45.33 8.73
C ARG A 198 61.15 -46.35 9.87
N MET A 199 60.03 -46.94 10.28
CA MET A 199 60.00 -47.94 11.35
C MET A 199 60.86 -49.16 10.99
N ALA A 200 60.72 -49.70 9.77
CA ALA A 200 61.54 -50.79 9.26
C ALA A 200 63.04 -50.43 9.24
N LYS A 201 63.39 -49.20 8.82
CA LYS A 201 64.79 -48.72 8.83
C LYS A 201 65.39 -48.64 10.25
N HIS A 202 64.61 -48.23 11.25
CA HIS A 202 65.13 -48.07 12.62
C HIS A 202 65.05 -49.35 13.45
N LYS A 203 64.21 -50.32 13.06
CA LYS A 203 64.11 -51.63 13.73
C LYS A 203 65.45 -52.37 13.83
N ILE A 204 66.38 -52.15 12.89
CA ILE A 204 67.74 -52.74 12.97
C ILE A 204 68.46 -52.30 14.27
N TYR A 205 68.24 -51.06 14.72
CA TYR A 205 68.80 -50.56 15.98
C TYR A 205 68.05 -51.08 17.21
N GLU A 206 66.73 -51.25 17.11
CA GLU A 206 65.89 -51.90 18.14
C GLU A 206 66.34 -53.36 18.37
N ASP A 207 66.38 -54.15 17.30
CA ASP A 207 66.82 -55.55 17.31
C ASP A 207 68.29 -55.69 17.77
N TYR A 208 69.15 -54.69 17.51
CA TYR A 208 70.53 -54.65 18.01
C TYR A 208 70.58 -54.31 19.51
N LEU A 209 69.87 -53.26 19.95
CA LEU A 209 69.85 -52.83 21.35
C LEU A 209 69.28 -53.92 22.26
N MET A 210 68.18 -54.56 21.85
CA MET A 210 67.60 -55.70 22.55
C MET A 210 68.60 -56.86 22.69
N LYS A 211 69.32 -57.22 21.61
CA LYS A 211 70.38 -58.24 21.69
C LYS A 211 71.54 -57.82 22.58
N THR A 212 71.94 -56.55 22.59
CA THR A 212 72.98 -56.11 23.54
C THR A 212 72.53 -56.19 25.00
N LEU A 213 71.25 -55.93 25.29
CA LEU A 213 70.69 -56.09 26.63
C LEU A 213 70.71 -57.55 27.11
N GLU A 214 70.56 -58.54 26.22
CA GLU A 214 70.70 -59.98 26.55
C GLU A 214 72.12 -60.36 27.01
N TYR A 215 73.15 -59.55 26.69
CA TYR A 215 74.54 -59.77 27.12
C TYR A 215 74.98 -58.92 28.33
N PHE A 216 74.14 -58.00 28.82
CA PHE A 216 74.49 -57.17 29.98
C PHE A 216 74.18 -57.88 31.32
N PRO A 217 75.15 -57.99 32.24
CA PRO A 217 74.88 -58.51 33.59
C PRO A 217 73.85 -57.68 34.34
N HIS A 218 72.92 -58.34 35.03
CA HIS A 218 71.83 -57.69 35.77
C HIS A 218 72.29 -56.71 36.88
N THR A 219 73.57 -56.74 37.25
CA THR A 219 74.18 -55.83 38.25
C THR A 219 74.25 -54.36 37.80
N HIS A 220 74.03 -54.04 36.53
CA HIS A 220 74.02 -52.65 36.06
C HIS A 220 72.67 -51.91 36.20
N PHE A 221 71.60 -52.60 36.61
CA PHE A 221 70.28 -51.97 36.77
C PHE A 221 70.05 -51.33 38.15
N ASP A 222 70.89 -51.63 39.16
CA ASP A 222 70.58 -51.39 40.59
C ASP A 222 71.40 -50.26 41.25
N ASN A 223 72.42 -49.72 40.57
CA ASN A 223 73.14 -48.55 41.06
C ASN A 223 72.34 -47.27 40.78
N GLY A 224 71.43 -46.93 41.71
CA GLY A 224 70.73 -45.65 41.72
C GLY A 224 71.68 -44.44 41.77
N SER A 225 71.22 -43.32 41.21
CA SER A 225 71.95 -42.09 40.85
C SER A 225 72.36 -42.03 39.37
N GLU A 226 71.77 -41.07 38.65
CA GLU A 226 72.17 -40.60 37.30
C GLU A 226 71.97 -41.52 36.08
N SER A 227 70.90 -42.32 36.05
CA SER A 227 70.25 -42.62 34.76
C SER A 227 69.60 -41.34 34.20
N THR A 228 70.34 -40.59 33.38
CA THR A 228 69.89 -39.30 32.81
C THR A 228 68.62 -39.41 31.95
N VAL A 229 68.31 -40.61 31.45
CA VAL A 229 67.13 -40.90 30.64
C VAL A 229 65.85 -40.98 31.49
N MET A 230 65.92 -41.49 32.73
CA MET A 230 64.69 -41.74 33.51
C MET A 230 63.94 -40.47 33.94
N PRO A 231 64.60 -39.37 34.38
CA PRO A 231 63.92 -38.09 34.61
C PRO A 231 63.28 -37.50 33.35
N ILE A 232 63.83 -37.79 32.16
CA ILE A 232 63.25 -37.35 30.87
C ILE A 232 61.98 -38.15 30.57
N ILE A 233 61.99 -39.47 30.82
CA ILE A 233 60.80 -40.34 30.73
C ILE A 233 59.72 -39.85 31.69
N GLN A 234 60.03 -39.70 32.98
CA GLN A 234 59.08 -39.24 34.00
C GLN A 234 58.49 -37.86 33.69
N ARG A 235 59.30 -36.93 33.15
CA ARG A 235 58.82 -35.62 32.70
C ARG A 235 57.92 -35.73 31.45
N HIS A 236 58.23 -36.62 30.52
CA HIS A 236 57.38 -36.89 29.36
C HIS A 236 56.05 -37.54 29.77
N GLU A 237 56.06 -38.50 30.68
CA GLU A 237 54.86 -39.13 31.25
C GLU A 237 53.98 -38.08 31.94
N THR A 238 54.57 -37.23 32.77
CA THR A 238 53.86 -36.12 33.45
C THR A 238 53.20 -35.18 32.43
N LEU A 239 53.93 -34.77 31.38
CA LEU A 239 53.40 -33.92 30.31
C LEU A 239 52.35 -34.63 29.44
N SER A 240 52.44 -35.96 29.29
CA SER A 240 51.44 -36.77 28.57
C SER A 240 50.13 -36.89 29.36
N VAL A 241 50.21 -36.95 30.68
CA VAL A 241 49.04 -36.91 31.57
C VAL A 241 48.39 -35.53 31.55
N THR A 242 49.12 -34.44 31.80
CA THR A 242 48.53 -33.09 31.83
C THR A 242 47.98 -32.66 30.48
N ASN A 243 48.62 -33.03 29.36
CA ASN A 243 48.08 -32.77 28.02
C ASN A 243 46.76 -33.54 27.78
N ARG A 244 46.61 -34.75 28.35
CA ARG A 244 45.37 -35.54 28.24
C ARG A 244 44.23 -34.93 29.06
N GLU A 245 44.54 -34.43 30.26
CA GLU A 245 43.60 -33.70 31.12
C GLU A 245 43.15 -32.38 30.47
N LEU A 246 44.09 -31.64 29.84
CA LEU A 246 43.77 -30.43 29.08
C LEU A 246 42.88 -30.72 27.87
N LEU A 247 43.14 -31.80 27.12
CA LEU A 247 42.28 -32.22 26.00
C LEU A 247 40.88 -32.67 26.46
N GLN A 248 40.77 -33.34 27.61
CA GLN A 248 39.46 -33.67 28.21
C GLN A 248 38.71 -32.40 28.66
N ARG A 249 39.41 -31.42 29.25
CA ARG A 249 38.81 -30.14 29.62
C ARG A 249 38.39 -29.32 28.41
N LEU A 250 39.16 -29.35 27.32
CA LEU A 250 38.79 -28.72 26.05
C LEU A 250 37.50 -29.32 25.50
N GLY A 251 37.41 -30.64 25.37
CA GLY A 251 36.21 -31.32 24.89
C GLY A 251 34.96 -31.00 25.72
N HIS A 252 35.08 -30.88 27.04
CA HIS A 252 33.94 -30.50 27.88
C HIS A 252 33.54 -29.02 27.71
N LEU A 253 34.48 -28.11 27.42
CA LEU A 253 34.17 -26.73 27.07
C LEU A 253 33.52 -26.62 25.68
N GLU A 254 33.93 -27.46 24.72
CA GLU A 254 33.31 -27.58 23.40
C GLU A 254 31.85 -28.08 23.53
N GLU A 255 31.59 -29.11 24.35
CA GLU A 255 30.24 -29.60 24.68
C GLU A 255 29.35 -28.50 25.29
N GLN A 256 29.88 -27.72 26.25
CA GLN A 256 29.16 -26.61 26.88
C GLN A 256 28.83 -25.51 25.86
N VAL A 257 29.78 -25.14 24.99
CA VAL A 257 29.55 -24.14 23.94
C VAL A 257 28.49 -24.61 22.95
N GLU A 258 28.46 -25.90 22.55
CA GLU A 258 27.36 -26.43 21.75
C GLU A 258 26.01 -26.40 22.49
N GLU A 259 25.97 -26.69 23.79
CA GLU A 259 24.73 -26.65 24.57
C GLU A 259 24.16 -25.23 24.69
N ASP A 260 24.99 -24.24 25.02
CA ASP A 260 24.56 -22.84 25.07
C ASP A 260 24.22 -22.28 23.68
N GLN A 261 24.89 -22.69 22.60
CA GLN A 261 24.47 -22.34 21.23
C GLN A 261 23.09 -22.94 20.87
N ARG A 262 22.83 -24.21 21.22
CA ARG A 262 21.51 -24.85 21.01
C ARG A 262 20.42 -24.16 21.84
N ARG A 263 20.74 -23.74 23.07
CA ARG A 263 19.86 -22.98 23.96
C ARG A 263 19.54 -21.59 23.41
N LEU A 264 20.56 -20.84 22.99
CA LEU A 264 20.42 -19.52 22.35
C LEU A 264 19.57 -19.61 21.08
N HIS A 265 19.81 -20.61 20.23
CA HIS A 265 19.01 -20.82 19.02
C HIS A 265 17.53 -21.09 19.34
N THR A 266 17.26 -21.91 20.37
CA THR A 266 15.90 -22.17 20.87
C THR A 266 15.23 -20.89 21.37
N MET A 267 15.95 -20.07 22.15
CA MET A 267 15.45 -18.77 22.63
C MET A 267 15.18 -17.78 21.50
N LYS A 268 16.03 -17.73 20.45
CA LYS A 268 15.79 -16.92 19.24
C LYS A 268 14.54 -17.38 18.49
N GLN A 269 14.32 -18.69 18.32
CA GLN A 269 13.09 -19.21 17.71
C GLN A 269 11.85 -18.83 18.52
N GLU A 270 11.86 -19.02 19.85
CA GLU A 270 10.76 -18.60 20.71
C GLU A 270 10.47 -17.10 20.62
N HIS A 271 11.51 -16.25 20.59
CA HIS A 271 11.35 -14.81 20.49
C HIS A 271 10.77 -14.40 19.12
N SER A 272 11.20 -15.05 18.03
CA SER A 272 10.60 -14.87 16.71
C SER A 272 9.12 -15.23 16.69
N VAL A 273 8.72 -16.33 17.33
CA VAL A 273 7.30 -16.72 17.45
C VAL A 273 6.51 -15.69 18.29
N LYS A 274 7.08 -15.18 19.39
CA LYS A 274 6.47 -14.12 20.21
C LYS A 274 6.29 -12.81 19.42
N LYS A 275 7.30 -12.39 18.64
CA LYS A 275 7.22 -11.21 17.73
C LYS A 275 6.10 -11.38 16.69
N LEU A 276 5.94 -12.58 16.12
CA LEU A 276 4.86 -12.88 15.17
C LEU A 276 3.46 -12.84 15.81
N MET A 277 3.30 -13.32 17.06
CA MET A 277 2.03 -13.23 17.78
C MET A 277 1.65 -11.78 18.11
N VAL A 278 2.59 -10.98 18.65
CA VAL A 278 2.35 -9.57 18.96
C VAL A 278 2.04 -8.76 17.68
N ASN A 279 2.75 -9.01 16.58
CA ASN A 279 2.44 -8.36 15.29
C ASN A 279 1.05 -8.74 14.76
N LYS A 280 0.57 -9.97 15.00
CA LYS A 280 -0.79 -10.39 14.67
C LYS A 280 -1.82 -9.65 15.52
N GLU A 281 -1.64 -9.60 16.85
CA GLU A 281 -2.55 -8.90 17.77
C GLU A 281 -2.62 -7.39 17.43
N LEU A 282 -1.49 -6.78 17.13
CA LEU A 282 -1.40 -5.39 16.67
C LEU A 282 -2.15 -5.16 15.34
N SER A 283 -2.09 -6.11 14.41
CA SER A 283 -2.84 -6.06 13.15
C SER A 283 -4.36 -6.21 13.36
N GLU A 284 -4.78 -7.07 14.29
CA GLU A 284 -6.18 -7.26 14.66
C GLU A 284 -6.76 -5.99 15.33
N LEU A 285 -6.00 -5.38 16.25
CA LEU A 285 -6.36 -4.11 16.90
C LEU A 285 -6.40 -2.92 15.94
N GLN A 286 -5.48 -2.85 14.95
CA GLN A 286 -5.53 -1.84 13.90
C GLN A 286 -6.81 -1.96 13.05
N SER A 287 -7.18 -3.18 12.65
CA SER A 287 -8.40 -3.44 11.89
C SER A 287 -9.68 -3.08 12.66
N GLU A 288 -9.73 -3.38 13.97
CA GLU A 288 -10.86 -2.94 14.82
C GLU A 288 -10.92 -1.41 14.93
N LEU A 289 -9.79 -0.75 15.10
CA LEU A 289 -9.68 0.71 15.18
C LEU A 289 -10.11 1.39 13.87
N GLU A 290 -9.82 0.82 12.70
CA GLU A 290 -10.32 1.30 11.41
C GLU A 290 -11.84 1.10 11.27
N MET A 291 -12.36 -0.07 11.64
CA MET A 291 -13.81 -0.32 11.66
C MET A 291 -14.56 0.65 12.59
N LEU A 292 -13.98 1.00 13.74
CA LEU A 292 -14.56 1.98 14.68
C LEU A 292 -14.49 3.41 14.13
N LYS A 293 -13.39 3.80 13.46
CA LYS A 293 -13.28 5.10 12.78
C LYS A 293 -14.36 5.28 11.71
N GLU A 294 -14.56 4.30 10.82
CA GLU A 294 -15.54 4.42 9.74
C GLU A 294 -16.98 4.41 10.28
N LYS A 295 -17.27 3.61 11.33
CA LYS A 295 -18.56 3.68 12.04
C LYS A 295 -18.81 5.07 12.65
N ASN A 296 -17.81 5.69 13.26
CA ASN A 296 -17.94 7.03 13.84
C ASN A 296 -18.17 8.09 12.75
N LYS A 297 -17.41 8.04 11.66
CA LYS A 297 -17.57 8.90 10.47
C LYS A 297 -18.97 8.77 9.84
N GLN A 298 -19.52 7.55 9.74
CA GLN A 298 -20.90 7.34 9.30
C GLN A 298 -21.92 7.95 10.28
N ALA A 299 -21.67 7.89 11.59
CA ALA A 299 -22.52 8.54 12.59
C ALA A 299 -22.47 10.08 12.52
N GLU A 300 -21.30 10.66 12.27
CA GLU A 300 -21.13 12.11 12.04
C GLU A 300 -21.87 12.57 10.78
N VAL A 301 -21.78 11.84 9.67
CA VAL A 301 -22.54 12.13 8.44
C VAL A 301 -24.05 12.04 8.69
N ASN A 302 -24.52 11.02 9.42
CA ASN A 302 -25.93 10.88 9.78
C ASN A 302 -26.42 12.04 10.67
N LEU A 303 -25.60 12.48 11.64
CA LEU A 303 -25.90 13.61 12.52
C LEU A 303 -26.02 14.92 11.71
N LEU A 304 -25.09 15.18 10.79
CA LEU A 304 -25.12 16.36 9.92
C LEU A 304 -26.35 16.36 9.00
N MET A 305 -26.75 15.19 8.47
CA MET A 305 -27.97 15.05 7.66
C MET A 305 -29.22 15.38 8.49
N VAL A 306 -29.32 14.87 9.72
CA VAL A 306 -30.45 15.19 10.63
C VAL A 306 -30.47 16.66 11.04
N GLN A 307 -29.30 17.28 11.22
CA GLN A 307 -29.18 18.73 11.48
C GLN A 307 -29.58 19.58 10.27
N GLY A 308 -29.29 19.14 9.04
CA GLY A 308 -29.78 19.80 7.82
C GLY A 308 -31.31 19.78 7.76
N LEU A 309 -31.91 18.60 7.89
CA LEU A 309 -33.36 18.39 7.86
C LEU A 309 -34.11 19.12 8.99
N SER A 310 -33.49 19.32 10.15
CA SER A 310 -34.09 20.11 11.23
C SER A 310 -33.96 21.62 10.98
N ARG A 311 -32.85 22.08 10.39
CA ARG A 311 -32.67 23.49 9.99
C ARG A 311 -33.67 23.91 8.90
N GLU A 312 -33.85 23.07 7.88
CA GLU A 312 -34.87 23.29 6.82
C GLU A 312 -36.27 23.47 7.41
N LYS A 313 -36.69 22.59 8.33
CA LYS A 313 -37.99 22.70 9.03
C LYS A 313 -38.11 23.96 9.88
N ILE A 314 -37.02 24.41 10.51
CA ILE A 314 -37.00 25.67 11.29
C ILE A 314 -37.12 26.88 10.36
N GLU A 315 -36.47 26.84 9.18
CA GLU A 315 -36.59 27.88 8.15
C GLU A 315 -38.01 27.94 7.56
N GLU A 316 -38.63 26.79 7.25
CA GLU A 316 -40.02 26.70 6.79
C GLU A 316 -41.01 27.27 7.83
N VAL A 317 -40.90 26.85 9.09
CA VAL A 317 -41.76 27.33 10.18
C VAL A 317 -41.53 28.83 10.43
N GLY A 318 -40.28 29.30 10.41
CA GLY A 318 -39.95 30.73 10.54
C GLY A 318 -40.56 31.57 9.42
N SER A 319 -40.43 31.13 8.17
CA SER A 319 -41.04 31.80 7.02
C SER A 319 -42.57 31.83 7.09
N LEU A 320 -43.20 30.75 7.58
CA LEU A 320 -44.64 30.66 7.73
C LEU A 320 -45.16 31.56 8.86
N LEU A 321 -44.42 31.66 9.98
CA LEU A 321 -44.71 32.62 11.06
C LEU A 321 -44.60 34.07 10.59
N MET A 322 -43.54 34.42 9.85
CA MET A 322 -43.39 35.75 9.26
C MET A 322 -44.54 36.09 8.29
N ALA A 323 -44.98 35.12 7.47
CA ALA A 323 -46.11 35.31 6.57
C ALA A 323 -47.43 35.56 7.34
N ILE A 324 -47.66 34.85 8.45
CA ILE A 324 -48.84 35.07 9.31
C ILE A 324 -48.81 36.46 9.94
N ASN A 325 -47.69 36.89 10.51
CA ASN A 325 -47.56 38.21 11.13
C ASN A 325 -47.79 39.33 10.09
N ASN A 326 -47.15 39.25 8.93
CA ASN A 326 -47.32 40.22 7.84
C ASN A 326 -48.77 40.32 7.34
N LEU A 327 -49.50 39.20 7.31
CA LEU A 327 -50.93 39.19 6.98
C LEU A 327 -51.79 39.75 8.12
N ALA A 328 -51.46 39.46 9.38
CA ALA A 328 -52.19 39.95 10.55
C ALA A 328 -52.08 41.48 10.70
N GLU A 329 -50.93 42.07 10.39
CA GLU A 329 -50.76 43.53 10.29
C GLU A 329 -51.65 44.15 9.20
N GLN A 330 -51.70 43.55 8.00
CA GLN A 330 -52.50 44.06 6.87
C GLN A 330 -54.00 43.84 7.05
N CYS A 331 -54.40 42.78 7.74
CA CYS A 331 -55.79 42.38 7.98
C CYS A 331 -56.28 42.70 9.40
N TYR A 332 -55.66 43.69 10.06
CA TYR A 332 -55.94 44.01 11.46
C TYR A 332 -57.42 44.38 11.72
N LEU A 333 -58.03 43.73 12.71
CA LEU A 333 -59.38 43.99 13.19
C LEU A 333 -59.33 44.43 14.66
N PRO A 334 -59.73 45.69 14.99
CA PRO A 334 -59.69 46.20 16.37
C PRO A 334 -60.47 45.37 17.40
N THR A 335 -61.42 44.53 16.97
CA THR A 335 -62.21 43.63 17.82
C THR A 335 -61.39 42.51 18.47
N PHE A 336 -60.19 42.21 17.96
CA PHE A 336 -59.32 41.17 18.50
C PHE A 336 -58.28 41.69 19.52
N GLY A 337 -58.21 43.01 19.74
CA GLY A 337 -57.22 43.64 20.63
C GLY A 337 -55.88 43.96 19.94
N PRO A 338 -54.82 44.34 20.68
CA PRO A 338 -53.53 44.70 20.10
C PRO A 338 -52.72 43.48 19.64
N LEU A 339 -52.10 43.58 18.45
CA LEU A 339 -51.32 42.52 17.79
C LEU A 339 -50.23 41.90 18.68
N GLU A 340 -49.53 42.73 19.47
CA GLU A 340 -48.42 42.32 20.34
C GLU A 340 -48.78 41.25 21.38
N ASN A 341 -50.07 41.14 21.74
CA ASN A 341 -50.59 40.20 22.73
C ASN A 341 -51.31 38.99 22.08
N MET A 342 -51.39 38.91 20.76
CA MET A 342 -52.01 37.79 20.06
C MET A 342 -51.05 36.61 19.92
N ASN A 343 -51.57 35.39 19.96
CA ASN A 343 -50.84 34.21 19.51
C ASN A 343 -51.08 33.95 18.00
N VAL A 344 -50.22 33.13 17.40
CA VAL A 344 -50.23 32.81 15.96
C VAL A 344 -51.59 32.30 15.47
N LEU A 345 -52.29 31.47 16.25
CA LEU A 345 -53.60 30.94 15.89
C LEU A 345 -54.67 32.05 15.91
N THR A 346 -54.68 32.90 16.94
CA THR A 346 -55.59 34.05 17.01
C THR A 346 -55.34 35.08 15.90
N MET A 347 -54.08 35.24 15.46
CA MET A 347 -53.74 36.04 14.27
C MET A 347 -54.31 35.42 12.99
N MET A 348 -54.18 34.10 12.81
CA MET A 348 -54.77 33.40 11.66
C MET A 348 -56.30 33.49 11.62
N ASP A 349 -56.97 33.35 12.77
CA ASP A 349 -58.43 33.51 12.84
C ASP A 349 -58.86 34.96 12.54
N MET A 350 -58.14 35.97 13.02
CA MET A 350 -58.39 37.38 12.66
C MET A 350 -58.25 37.62 11.14
N VAL A 351 -57.17 37.13 10.53
CA VAL A 351 -56.93 37.21 9.07
C VAL A 351 -58.07 36.53 8.29
N LYS A 352 -58.51 35.36 8.76
CA LYS A 352 -59.64 34.60 8.19
C LYS A 352 -60.95 35.40 8.26
N GLU A 353 -61.32 35.96 9.41
CA GLU A 353 -62.55 36.75 9.53
C GLU A 353 -62.51 38.04 8.70
N TYR A 354 -61.34 38.71 8.61
CA TYR A 354 -61.14 39.85 7.71
C TYR A 354 -61.37 39.48 6.25
N ILE A 355 -60.79 38.36 5.79
CA ILE A 355 -60.96 37.86 4.41
C ILE A 355 -62.42 37.49 4.15
N LEU A 356 -63.11 36.90 5.13
CA LEU A 356 -64.53 36.56 5.01
C LEU A 356 -65.40 37.81 4.84
N ASP A 357 -65.28 38.83 5.71
CA ASP A 357 -66.05 40.08 5.52
C ASP A 357 -65.65 40.85 4.25
N LYS A 358 -64.37 40.85 3.84
CA LYS A 358 -63.99 41.43 2.55
C LYS A 358 -64.63 40.70 1.36
N ALA A 359 -64.66 39.37 1.38
CA ALA A 359 -65.37 38.60 0.35
C ALA A 359 -66.90 38.81 0.41
N ASP A 360 -67.45 39.06 1.60
CA ASP A 360 -68.89 39.28 1.82
C ASP A 360 -69.33 40.69 1.39
N THR A 361 -68.57 41.73 1.76
CA THR A 361 -68.74 43.11 1.28
C THR A 361 -68.56 43.21 -0.22
N GLU A 362 -67.58 42.50 -0.81
CA GLU A 362 -67.44 42.44 -2.26
C GLU A 362 -68.64 41.75 -2.92
N ARG A 363 -69.11 40.60 -2.38
CA ARG A 363 -70.32 39.92 -2.87
C ARG A 363 -71.60 40.74 -2.69
N ARG A 364 -71.65 41.70 -1.76
CA ARG A 364 -72.71 42.72 -1.66
C ARG A 364 -72.54 43.81 -2.73
N ALA A 365 -71.33 44.33 -2.93
CA ALA A 365 -71.02 45.38 -3.90
C ALA A 365 -71.24 44.93 -5.36
N ARG A 366 -70.82 43.70 -5.73
CA ARG A 366 -71.06 43.16 -7.08
C ARG A 366 -72.55 43.08 -7.43
N ARG A 367 -73.40 42.61 -6.51
CA ARG A 367 -74.87 42.57 -6.70
C ARG A 367 -75.47 43.97 -6.90
N LEU A 368 -74.93 44.99 -6.22
CA LEU A 368 -75.36 46.38 -6.40
C LEU A 368 -74.92 46.93 -7.77
N MET A 369 -73.73 46.59 -8.26
CA MET A 369 -73.28 46.94 -9.62
C MET A 369 -74.09 46.23 -10.70
N GLU A 370 -74.37 44.93 -10.53
CA GLU A 370 -75.26 44.14 -11.40
C GLU A 370 -76.68 44.75 -11.43
N SER A 371 -77.18 45.24 -10.29
CA SER A 371 -78.46 45.96 -10.21
C SER A 371 -78.42 47.32 -10.94
N GLY A 372 -77.30 48.05 -10.87
CA GLY A 372 -77.12 49.34 -11.55
C GLY A 372 -77.03 49.24 -13.08
N SER A 373 -76.52 48.11 -13.59
CA SER A 373 -76.37 47.86 -15.04
C SER A 373 -77.71 47.87 -15.79
N VAL A 374 -78.82 47.52 -15.11
CA VAL A 374 -80.17 47.51 -15.69
C VAL A 374 -80.69 48.93 -15.99
N MET A 375 -80.16 49.97 -15.34
CA MET A 375 -80.63 51.36 -15.48
C MET A 375 -79.80 52.23 -16.44
N THR A 376 -78.70 51.72 -17.01
CA THR A 376 -77.77 52.51 -17.85
C THR A 376 -77.56 51.93 -19.25
N SER A 377 -78.64 51.43 -19.86
CA SER A 377 -78.65 50.93 -21.25
C SER A 377 -79.45 51.82 -22.22
N ARG A 378 -79.22 53.13 -22.21
CA ARG A 378 -79.74 54.07 -23.22
C ARG A 378 -78.85 55.30 -23.36
N THR A 379 -78.43 55.59 -24.60
CA THR A 379 -77.41 56.59 -25.02
C THR A 379 -75.99 56.28 -24.50
N ALA A 380 -74.92 56.34 -25.30
CA ALA A 380 -74.82 56.49 -26.76
C ALA A 380 -73.66 55.65 -27.33
N LEU A 381 -73.66 55.44 -28.65
CA LEU A 381 -72.60 54.78 -29.43
C LEU A 381 -71.74 55.82 -30.17
N MET A 382 -70.61 55.35 -30.71
CA MET A 382 -69.62 56.07 -31.54
C MET A 382 -68.66 56.97 -30.74
N ASP A 383 -67.40 57.18 -31.15
CA ASP A 383 -66.73 56.75 -32.39
C ASP A 383 -65.27 56.24 -32.17
N LYS A 384 -64.65 55.71 -33.23
CA LYS A 384 -63.28 55.18 -33.28
C LYS A 384 -62.28 56.25 -33.75
N ARG A 385 -61.06 56.30 -33.17
CA ARG A 385 -59.81 56.06 -33.94
C ARG A 385 -58.51 56.07 -33.11
N GLU A 386 -57.60 55.21 -33.56
CA GLU A 386 -56.17 55.41 -33.89
C GLU A 386 -55.35 56.61 -33.33
N ARG A 387 -54.03 56.54 -33.03
CA ARG A 387 -53.03 55.42 -32.97
C ARG A 387 -51.62 55.96 -32.65
N THR A 388 -50.84 55.30 -31.76
CA THR A 388 -49.36 55.46 -31.54
C THR A 388 -48.88 56.88 -31.12
N SER A 389 -47.66 57.16 -30.62
CA SER A 389 -46.41 56.42 -30.29
C SER A 389 -45.69 57.21 -29.13
N MET A 390 -44.66 56.79 -28.38
CA MET A 390 -43.54 55.86 -28.62
C MET A 390 -43.03 55.18 -27.33
N LYS A 391 -42.33 54.04 -27.51
CA LYS A 391 -41.14 53.49 -26.79
C LYS A 391 -41.11 53.52 -25.25
N SER A 392 -41.12 52.43 -24.47
CA SER A 392 -40.49 51.08 -24.54
C SER A 392 -39.08 50.94 -23.97
N ILE A 393 -38.89 49.98 -23.05
CA ILE A 393 -37.80 48.97 -23.05
C ILE A 393 -38.28 47.76 -22.20
N SER A 394 -37.76 46.56 -22.48
CA SER A 394 -38.27 45.29 -21.92
C SER A 394 -37.25 44.56 -21.03
N GLY A 395 -37.72 43.96 -19.94
CA GLY A 395 -37.01 42.92 -19.19
C GLY A 395 -37.95 41.73 -18.93
N LYS A 396 -37.48 40.48 -19.11
CA LYS A 396 -38.28 39.25 -18.97
C LYS A 396 -37.77 38.38 -17.84
N THR A 397 -38.67 37.79 -17.07
CA THR A 397 -38.54 36.39 -16.56
C THR A 397 -39.94 35.83 -16.23
N LEU A 398 -40.12 34.51 -16.39
CA LEU A 398 -41.43 33.85 -16.29
C LEU A 398 -41.28 32.37 -15.92
N THR A 399 -41.73 32.00 -14.71
CA THR A 399 -41.99 30.63 -14.23
C THR A 399 -42.92 30.75 -13.02
N LYS A 400 -44.19 30.34 -13.11
CA LYS A 400 -44.71 28.95 -12.98
C LYS A 400 -44.67 28.39 -11.54
N SER A 401 -45.85 28.26 -10.95
CA SER A 401 -46.24 26.99 -10.33
C SER A 401 -47.71 26.68 -10.62
N SER A 402 -47.99 25.41 -10.88
CA SER A 402 -49.22 24.73 -10.43
C SER A 402 -48.81 23.95 -9.16
N SER A 403 -49.69 23.47 -8.30
CA SER A 403 -50.79 22.55 -8.61
C SER A 403 -51.83 22.50 -7.48
N LYS A 404 -53.02 21.98 -7.81
CA LYS A 404 -54.04 21.65 -6.80
C LYS A 404 -53.60 20.42 -5.99
N VAL A 405 -53.79 20.47 -4.68
CA VAL A 405 -54.00 19.29 -3.83
C VAL A 405 -55.31 19.51 -3.06
N ARG A 406 -56.08 18.44 -2.82
CA ARG A 406 -57.41 18.50 -2.21
C ARG A 406 -57.39 17.78 -0.86
N PHE A 407 -58.00 18.36 0.17
CA PHE A 407 -58.03 17.82 1.53
C PHE A 407 -58.75 16.47 1.62
N THR A 408 -58.21 15.58 2.44
CA THR A 408 -58.94 14.50 3.13
C THR A 408 -58.38 14.37 4.55
N PHE A 409 -59.24 14.54 5.57
CA PHE A 409 -58.92 14.30 6.98
C PHE A 409 -59.26 12.85 7.34
N HIS A 410 -58.45 12.20 8.18
CA HIS A 410 -58.88 11.16 9.11
C HIS A 410 -57.92 11.09 10.31
N CYS A 411 -58.48 10.83 11.49
CA CYS A 411 -57.72 10.67 12.74
C CYS A 411 -57.34 9.20 12.93
N TYR A 412 -56.24 8.91 13.64
CA TYR A 412 -56.37 8.50 15.06
C TYR A 412 -55.04 8.61 15.83
N CYS A 413 -55.13 8.37 17.13
CA CYS A 413 -54.08 8.43 18.14
C CYS A 413 -53.30 7.10 18.22
N ASP A 414 -52.03 7.11 18.67
CA ASP A 414 -51.73 6.58 20.01
C ASP A 414 -50.30 6.79 20.56
N TYR A 415 -50.31 7.17 21.85
CA TYR A 415 -49.33 7.04 22.93
C TYR A 415 -47.85 7.47 22.82
N CYS A 416 -47.45 8.19 23.87
CA CYS A 416 -46.08 8.37 24.32
C CYS A 416 -45.52 7.07 24.92
N ASP A 417 -44.19 6.93 24.97
CA ASP A 417 -43.57 6.38 26.19
C ASP A 417 -42.10 6.85 26.40
N VAL A 418 -41.62 6.69 27.64
CA VAL A 418 -40.25 6.83 28.15
C VAL A 418 -39.55 8.19 27.93
N PHE A 419 -39.85 9.13 28.83
CA PHE A 419 -38.87 10.11 29.30
C PHE A 419 -38.80 10.08 30.83
N ASN A 420 -37.88 9.30 31.41
CA ASN A 420 -37.60 9.33 32.85
C ASN A 420 -36.25 8.68 33.22
N ASN A 421 -35.25 9.51 33.53
CA ASN A 421 -34.26 9.36 34.61
C ASN A 421 -33.01 10.25 34.38
N ILE A 422 -33.09 11.54 34.78
CA ILE A 422 -31.89 12.34 35.11
C ILE A 422 -32.16 13.04 36.44
N GLY A 423 -31.38 12.68 37.47
CA GLY A 423 -31.70 13.00 38.86
C GLY A 423 -30.49 13.31 39.74
N ARG A 424 -29.76 14.39 39.44
CA ARG A 424 -28.59 14.93 40.20
C ARG A 424 -27.32 14.06 40.07
N LYS A 425 -26.09 14.57 40.26
CA LYS A 425 -25.64 15.85 40.86
C LYS A 425 -24.58 16.59 40.02
N GLN A 426 -24.68 17.92 40.03
CA GLN A 426 -23.59 18.91 40.14
C GLN A 426 -22.30 18.72 39.32
N GLY A 427 -22.26 19.37 38.16
CA GLY A 427 -21.56 20.67 38.04
C GLY A 427 -20.04 20.68 37.79
N THR A 428 -19.67 21.15 36.60
CA THR A 428 -18.39 21.87 36.39
C THR A 428 -18.54 22.89 35.25
N LYS A 429 -17.60 23.84 35.15
CA LYS A 429 -17.74 25.08 34.38
C LYS A 429 -17.75 24.85 32.86
N THR A 430 -18.66 25.52 32.15
CA THR A 430 -18.54 25.75 30.71
C THR A 430 -17.29 26.59 30.43
N ILE A 431 -16.39 26.08 29.59
CA ILE A 431 -15.34 26.88 28.95
C ILE A 431 -15.64 26.88 27.45
N VAL A 432 -15.86 28.07 26.88
CA VAL A 432 -15.93 28.27 25.44
C VAL A 432 -14.51 28.37 24.92
N TYR A 433 -14.12 27.51 23.98
CA TYR A 433 -12.94 27.73 23.16
C TYR A 433 -13.33 27.86 21.69
N CYS A 434 -12.80 28.90 21.05
CA CYS A 434 -13.12 29.22 19.66
C CYS A 434 -12.33 28.32 18.70
N ARG A 435 -12.94 28.04 17.56
CA ARG A 435 -12.44 27.10 16.54
C ARG A 435 -11.34 27.78 15.70
N PHE A 436 -10.07 27.50 15.99
CA PHE A 436 -8.97 27.84 15.08
C PHE A 436 -8.62 26.63 14.19
N ASN A 437 -8.32 26.88 12.93
CA ASN A 437 -8.29 25.85 11.89
C ASN A 437 -6.86 25.65 11.33
N ARG A 438 -6.27 24.49 11.56
CA ARG A 438 -5.07 24.00 10.86
C ARG A 438 -5.11 22.47 10.78
N SER A 439 -5.34 21.96 9.58
CA SER A 439 -5.42 20.52 9.30
C SER A 439 -4.25 20.06 8.45
N THR A 440 -3.18 19.63 9.11
CA THR A 440 -2.09 18.85 8.51
C THR A 440 -1.87 17.62 9.38
N TRP A 441 -2.19 16.44 8.86
CA TRP A 441 -1.98 15.16 9.53
C TRP A 441 -1.16 14.25 8.63
N TYR A 442 0.11 14.09 8.95
CA TYR A 442 0.80 12.82 8.71
C TYR A 442 0.37 11.84 9.81
N LEU A 443 0.33 10.55 9.47
CA LEU A 443 -0.02 9.48 10.39
C LEU A 443 1.23 8.71 10.83
N GLN A 444 1.12 8.12 12.02
CA GLN A 444 1.81 6.88 12.44
C GLN A 444 3.12 6.97 13.25
N THR A 445 3.07 7.66 14.39
CA THR A 445 3.61 7.09 15.65
C THR A 445 2.75 5.88 16.09
N SER A 446 3.15 4.92 16.93
CA SER A 446 4.43 4.53 17.56
C SER A 446 4.20 3.24 18.39
N VAL A 447 5.25 2.50 18.78
CA VAL A 447 5.25 1.68 20.01
C VAL A 447 6.67 1.65 20.62
N LEU A 448 6.76 1.64 21.96
CA LEU A 448 7.98 1.62 22.80
C LEU A 448 8.81 2.92 22.79
N SER A 449 9.45 3.35 23.89
CA SER A 449 9.11 3.26 25.33
C SER A 449 9.96 4.28 26.10
N SER A 450 9.41 4.94 27.12
CA SER A 450 10.15 5.64 28.19
C SER A 450 11.23 6.68 27.80
N CYS A 451 10.79 7.92 27.48
CA CYS A 451 11.52 9.13 27.90
C CYS A 451 10.54 10.32 28.08
N GLY A 452 11.00 11.40 28.73
CA GLY A 452 10.15 12.49 29.21
C GLY A 452 9.69 13.51 28.15
N ASN A 453 8.93 14.51 28.60
CA ASN A 453 8.36 15.59 27.79
C ASN A 453 9.43 16.31 26.94
N VAL A 454 9.41 16.10 25.64
CA VAL A 454 9.98 17.02 24.64
C VAL A 454 8.85 17.41 23.69
N LYS A 455 8.74 18.69 23.35
CA LYS A 455 7.71 19.20 22.44
C LYS A 455 8.08 18.84 21.00
N MET A 456 7.08 18.78 20.11
CA MET A 456 7.32 18.93 18.68
C MET A 456 7.65 20.40 18.37
N GLU A 457 8.92 20.76 18.55
CA GLU A 457 9.52 21.93 17.91
C GLU A 457 10.10 21.47 16.55
N ASP A 458 10.24 22.38 15.57
CA ASP A 458 10.56 22.05 14.17
C ASP A 458 12.07 21.80 13.98
N VAL A 459 12.61 20.82 14.72
CA VAL A 459 14.06 20.56 14.84
C VAL A 459 14.68 20.26 13.48
N CYS A 460 15.78 20.94 13.17
CA CYS A 460 16.61 20.76 11.97
C CYS A 460 17.02 19.30 11.71
N PHE A 461 17.40 18.98 10.47
CA PHE A 461 17.94 17.66 10.09
C PHE A 461 19.36 17.44 10.64
N VAL A 462 20.17 18.50 10.69
CA VAL A 462 21.50 18.57 11.33
C VAL A 462 21.59 19.93 12.01
N SER A 463 22.05 19.99 13.26
CA SER A 463 22.13 21.23 14.04
C SER A 463 23.37 22.08 13.74
N GLU A 464 23.35 23.32 14.24
CA GLU A 464 24.57 24.06 14.51
C GLU A 464 25.46 23.30 15.52
N ARG A 465 26.74 23.66 15.59
CA ARG A 465 27.72 22.98 16.45
C ARG A 465 27.63 23.52 17.87
N GLU A 466 27.16 22.68 18.78
CA GLU A 466 26.92 23.03 20.18
C GLU A 466 28.06 22.51 21.08
N ASP A 467 28.18 23.07 22.30
CA ASP A 467 29.03 22.48 23.35
C ASP A 467 28.46 21.12 23.78
N ILE A 468 29.33 20.15 24.05
CA ILE A 468 28.94 18.78 24.45
C ILE A 468 27.99 18.72 25.67
N CYS A 469 27.95 19.76 26.50
CA CYS A 469 27.03 19.87 27.62
C CYS A 469 25.56 20.11 27.23
N SER A 470 25.26 20.56 26.00
CA SER A 470 23.89 20.88 25.56
C SER A 470 22.95 19.67 25.52
N LEU A 471 23.50 18.48 25.30
CA LEU A 471 22.78 17.20 25.26
C LEU A 471 22.08 16.83 26.59
N PHE A 472 22.54 17.37 27.73
CA PHE A 472 22.18 16.87 29.06
C PHE A 472 21.84 17.99 30.08
N PRO A 473 20.87 18.88 29.82
CA PRO A 473 20.61 20.05 30.67
C PRO A 473 20.02 19.71 32.06
N ASP A 474 19.36 18.56 32.22
CA ASP A 474 18.49 18.24 33.37
C ASP A 474 18.91 16.99 34.19
N GLN A 475 20.15 16.50 34.07
CA GLN A 475 20.60 15.30 34.79
C GLN A 475 21.86 15.51 35.64
N SER A 476 21.90 14.85 36.80
CA SER A 476 23.11 14.74 37.62
C SER A 476 24.22 14.06 36.82
N PRO A 477 25.45 14.60 36.78
CA PRO A 477 26.44 14.20 35.79
C PRO A 477 26.98 12.79 36.06
N ASP A 478 26.50 11.85 35.25
CA ASP A 478 26.96 10.47 35.16
C ASP A 478 28.49 10.42 34.91
N VAL A 479 29.13 9.35 35.36
CA VAL A 479 30.58 9.12 35.19
C VAL A 479 30.93 9.12 33.71
N LYS A 480 30.11 8.46 32.88
CA LYS A 480 30.26 8.44 31.41
C LYS A 480 30.13 9.81 30.76
N LEU A 481 29.25 10.68 31.28
CA LEU A 481 29.09 12.02 30.74
C LEU A 481 30.33 12.88 31.01
N LYS A 482 30.93 12.75 32.20
CA LYS A 482 32.21 13.42 32.51
C LYS A 482 33.35 12.92 31.64
N ASP A 483 33.39 11.61 31.36
CA ASP A 483 34.33 11.00 30.42
C ASP A 483 34.14 11.57 29.01
N LEU A 484 32.90 11.57 28.49
CA LEU A 484 32.55 12.11 27.18
C LEU A 484 32.93 13.60 27.03
N SER A 485 32.59 14.43 28.01
CA SER A 485 32.96 15.85 28.04
C SER A 485 34.46 16.10 28.24
N SER A 486 35.23 15.10 28.68
CA SER A 486 36.69 15.21 28.75
C SER A 486 37.32 14.99 27.38
N GLN A 487 36.86 13.96 26.64
CA GLN A 487 37.38 13.56 25.33
C GLN A 487 36.89 14.47 24.19
N PHE A 488 35.63 14.90 24.22
CA PHE A 488 34.98 15.68 23.17
C PHE A 488 34.63 17.09 23.65
N SER A 489 34.72 18.08 22.75
CA SER A 489 34.39 19.48 23.07
C SER A 489 33.00 19.89 22.60
N SER A 490 32.49 19.26 21.55
CA SER A 490 31.32 19.74 20.82
C SER A 490 30.53 18.59 20.21
N VAL A 491 29.30 18.88 19.82
CA VAL A 491 28.36 17.96 19.17
C VAL A 491 27.58 18.68 18.06
N ARG A 492 27.12 17.95 17.04
CA ARG A 492 25.93 18.31 16.26
C ARG A 492 24.88 17.24 16.47
N THR A 493 23.66 17.64 16.79
CA THR A 493 22.51 16.74 16.82
C THR A 493 21.98 16.50 15.40
N VAL A 494 21.45 15.31 15.16
CA VAL A 494 20.88 14.90 13.88
C VAL A 494 19.43 14.48 14.11
N ARG A 495 18.55 14.65 13.12
CA ARG A 495 17.14 14.28 13.30
C ARG A 495 16.98 12.75 13.43
N GLY A 496 16.32 12.30 14.50
CA GLY A 496 15.95 10.90 14.74
C GLY A 496 14.81 10.42 13.83
N ASP A 497 15.07 10.30 12.53
CA ASP A 497 14.09 9.89 11.50
C ASP A 497 14.42 8.52 10.86
N GLY A 498 15.19 7.68 11.56
CA GLY A 498 15.72 6.41 11.06
C GLY A 498 16.88 6.55 10.06
N ASN A 499 17.17 7.76 9.55
CA ASN A 499 18.28 7.98 8.61
C ASN A 499 19.51 8.64 9.27
N CYS A 500 19.49 8.81 10.59
CA CYS A 500 20.49 9.56 11.34
C CYS A 500 21.94 9.11 11.09
N PHE A 501 22.22 7.80 11.00
CA PHE A 501 23.56 7.31 10.64
C PHE A 501 24.02 7.85 9.27
N TYR A 502 23.27 7.56 8.21
CA TYR A 502 23.61 7.96 6.84
C TYR A 502 23.77 9.49 6.70
N ARG A 503 22.92 10.25 7.39
CA ARG A 503 22.92 11.71 7.40
C ARG A 503 24.13 12.28 8.17
N ALA A 504 24.43 11.73 9.34
CA ALA A 504 25.60 12.09 10.15
C ALA A 504 26.92 11.73 9.45
N PHE A 505 26.99 10.52 8.90
CA PHE A 505 28.15 9.99 8.19
C PHE A 505 28.52 10.86 6.98
N CYS A 506 27.55 11.21 6.13
CA CYS A 506 27.85 12.04 4.97
C CYS A 506 28.24 13.47 5.38
N PHE A 507 27.49 14.08 6.30
CA PHE A 507 27.76 15.45 6.75
C PHE A 507 29.15 15.58 7.36
N ALA A 508 29.48 14.76 8.37
CA ALA A 508 30.73 14.90 9.11
C ALA A 508 31.97 14.48 8.31
N HIS A 509 31.84 13.55 7.36
CA HIS A 509 32.94 13.29 6.42
C HIS A 509 33.15 14.47 5.47
N MET A 510 32.07 15.01 4.88
CA MET A 510 32.15 16.17 3.99
C MET A 510 32.74 17.38 4.70
N GLU A 511 32.31 17.66 5.93
CA GLU A 511 32.84 18.71 6.82
C GLU A 511 34.35 18.53 7.11
N THR A 512 34.79 17.28 7.33
CA THR A 512 36.19 16.95 7.59
C THR A 512 37.09 17.20 6.38
N VAL A 513 36.65 16.81 5.17
CA VAL A 513 37.43 17.05 3.94
C VAL A 513 37.26 18.45 3.35
N LEU A 514 36.29 19.22 3.85
CA LEU A 514 35.80 20.49 3.32
C LEU A 514 36.91 21.53 3.08
N HIS A 515 37.77 21.71 4.07
CA HIS A 515 38.86 22.70 4.05
C HIS A 515 40.08 22.26 3.22
N ASN A 516 40.04 21.06 2.62
CA ASN A 516 41.11 20.49 1.81
C ASN A 516 40.59 20.16 0.41
N THR A 517 40.75 21.09 -0.52
CA THR A 517 40.26 20.97 -1.91
C THR A 517 40.69 19.67 -2.60
N ARG A 518 41.87 19.11 -2.26
CA ARG A 518 42.33 17.83 -2.81
C ARG A 518 41.57 16.64 -2.22
N ALA A 519 41.29 16.65 -0.91
CA ALA A 519 40.49 15.61 -0.26
C ALA A 519 39.02 15.67 -0.71
N LEU A 520 38.44 16.86 -0.75
CA LEU A 520 37.07 17.09 -1.25
C LEU A 520 36.91 16.66 -2.72
N GLN A 521 37.89 16.94 -3.59
CA GLN A 521 37.89 16.42 -4.96
C GLN A 521 38.11 14.90 -5.01
N GLY A 522 38.95 14.33 -4.14
CA GLY A 522 39.11 12.88 -4.01
C GLY A 522 37.83 12.16 -3.61
N PHE A 523 37.04 12.76 -2.71
CA PHE A 523 35.71 12.28 -2.33
C PHE A 523 34.72 12.39 -3.49
N LYS A 524 34.68 13.52 -4.21
CA LYS A 524 33.88 13.70 -5.45
C LYS A 524 34.18 12.62 -6.50
N ASP A 525 35.47 12.42 -6.78
CA ASP A 525 35.97 11.38 -7.68
C ASP A 525 35.54 9.98 -7.24
N LYS A 526 35.43 9.73 -5.92
CA LYS A 526 35.03 8.43 -5.37
C LYS A 526 33.51 8.22 -5.47
N ILE A 527 32.69 9.23 -5.16
CA ILE A 527 31.23 9.21 -5.36
C ILE A 527 30.86 8.97 -6.83
N ILE A 528 31.59 9.57 -7.77
CA ILE A 528 31.38 9.31 -9.20
C ILE A 528 31.74 7.86 -9.55
N LYS A 529 32.85 7.33 -9.02
CA LYS A 529 33.27 5.94 -9.25
C LYS A 529 32.34 4.92 -8.60
N SER A 530 31.72 5.23 -7.45
CA SER A 530 30.82 4.29 -6.75
C SER A 530 29.55 3.98 -7.54
N GLY A 531 29.16 4.78 -8.54
CA GLY A 531 28.14 4.39 -9.53
C GLY A 531 28.42 3.03 -10.20
N GLN A 532 29.70 2.70 -10.43
CA GLN A 532 30.10 1.40 -11.00
C GLN A 532 29.86 0.22 -10.03
N VAL A 533 29.87 0.48 -8.71
CA VAL A 533 29.56 -0.52 -7.68
C VAL A 533 28.07 -0.86 -7.72
N LEU A 534 27.20 0.15 -7.86
CA LEU A 534 25.76 -0.03 -8.04
C LEU A 534 25.46 -0.79 -9.36
N SER A 535 26.07 -0.39 -10.48
CA SER A 535 25.93 -1.09 -11.76
C SER A 535 26.39 -2.56 -11.67
N SER A 536 27.48 -2.85 -10.94
CA SER A 536 27.99 -4.22 -10.76
C SER A 536 27.06 -5.11 -9.93
N ALA A 537 26.37 -4.52 -8.94
CA ALA A 537 25.32 -5.19 -8.17
C ALA A 537 23.99 -5.35 -8.94
N GLY A 538 23.90 -4.84 -10.17
CA GLY A 538 22.71 -4.97 -11.03
C GLY A 538 21.64 -3.90 -10.82
N PHE A 539 21.96 -2.78 -10.20
CA PHE A 539 21.07 -1.60 -10.19
C PHE A 539 21.06 -0.93 -11.57
N ASP A 540 19.87 -0.53 -12.04
CA ASP A 540 19.74 0.27 -13.25
C ASP A 540 20.19 1.72 -13.00
N GLU A 541 20.91 2.32 -13.95
CA GLU A 541 21.43 3.69 -13.83
C GLU A 541 20.31 4.72 -13.59
N SER A 542 19.12 4.51 -14.19
CA SER A 542 18.00 5.44 -14.00
C SER A 542 17.45 5.45 -12.56
N ALA A 543 17.73 4.41 -11.76
CA ALA A 543 17.30 4.31 -10.37
C ALA A 543 18.20 5.06 -9.37
N PHE A 544 19.46 5.35 -9.73
CA PHE A 544 20.42 5.99 -8.81
C PHE A 544 21.07 7.28 -9.33
N ASN A 545 21.10 7.55 -10.65
CA ASN A 545 21.83 8.70 -11.20
C ASN A 545 21.38 10.03 -10.58
N HIS A 546 20.08 10.29 -10.42
CA HIS A 546 19.60 11.53 -9.78
C HIS A 546 20.12 11.71 -8.34
N HIS A 547 20.26 10.61 -7.59
CA HIS A 547 20.78 10.64 -6.22
C HIS A 547 22.30 10.85 -6.21
N LEU A 548 23.03 10.22 -7.14
CA LEU A 548 24.47 10.45 -7.37
C LEU A 548 24.74 11.91 -7.74
N ASP A 549 24.01 12.44 -8.73
CA ASP A 549 24.07 13.83 -9.19
C ASP A 549 23.77 14.81 -8.04
N THR A 550 22.87 14.46 -7.12
CA THR A 550 22.58 15.28 -5.94
C THR A 550 23.81 15.35 -5.01
N VAL A 551 24.45 14.22 -4.70
CA VAL A 551 25.67 14.21 -3.85
C VAL A 551 26.79 15.01 -4.51
N VAL A 552 27.00 14.82 -5.82
CA VAL A 552 28.02 15.57 -6.58
C VAL A 552 27.72 17.08 -6.57
N SER A 553 26.47 17.48 -6.75
CA SER A 553 26.07 18.90 -6.71
C SER A 553 26.24 19.54 -5.33
N VAL A 554 26.02 18.80 -4.23
CA VAL A 554 26.31 19.30 -2.88
C VAL A 554 27.81 19.53 -2.69
N ILE A 555 28.65 18.61 -3.18
CA ILE A 555 30.12 18.78 -3.15
C ILE A 555 30.55 19.99 -3.98
N GLU A 556 29.98 20.20 -5.17
CA GLU A 556 30.28 21.35 -6.03
C GLU A 556 29.87 22.69 -5.41
N GLN A 557 28.65 22.80 -4.87
CA GLN A 557 28.20 24.02 -4.20
C GLN A 557 29.08 24.37 -2.98
N CYS A 558 29.55 23.35 -2.25
CA CYS A 558 30.50 23.51 -1.15
C CYS A 558 31.91 23.89 -1.63
N GLN A 559 32.32 23.59 -2.87
CA GLN A 559 33.58 24.08 -3.44
C GLN A 559 33.53 25.59 -3.78
N GLU A 560 32.36 26.13 -4.12
CA GLU A 560 32.20 27.50 -4.63
C GLU A 560 31.88 28.56 -3.57
N ASN A 561 31.15 28.20 -2.50
CA ASN A 561 30.59 29.15 -1.52
C ASN A 561 30.99 28.80 -0.09
N GLU A 562 30.76 29.74 0.85
CA GLU A 562 31.05 29.65 2.29
C GLU A 562 30.75 28.25 2.85
N HIS A 563 31.82 27.47 3.06
CA HIS A 563 31.73 26.02 2.88
C HIS A 563 30.82 25.33 3.91
N GLU A 564 30.98 25.68 5.19
CA GLU A 564 30.27 25.03 6.30
C GLU A 564 28.79 25.41 6.33
N ASP A 565 28.46 26.70 6.20
CA ASP A 565 27.09 27.19 6.15
C ASP A 565 26.35 26.69 4.90
N THR A 566 27.06 26.55 3.77
CA THR A 566 26.51 25.93 2.55
C THR A 566 26.19 24.46 2.76
N LEU A 567 27.09 23.70 3.40
CA LEU A 567 26.87 22.30 3.74
C LEU A 567 25.68 22.14 4.71
N LEU A 568 25.63 22.96 5.77
CA LEU A 568 24.57 22.94 6.77
C LEU A 568 23.20 23.33 6.20
N ARG A 569 23.15 24.29 5.27
CA ARG A 569 21.93 24.63 4.52
C ARG A 569 21.45 23.45 3.67
N LEU A 570 22.32 22.88 2.85
CA LEU A 570 21.97 21.79 1.92
C LEU A 570 21.55 20.50 2.65
N PHE A 571 22.17 20.18 3.78
CA PHE A 571 21.74 19.05 4.62
C PHE A 571 20.46 19.31 5.43
N ASN A 572 19.98 20.55 5.50
CA ASN A 572 18.68 20.90 6.08
C ASN A 572 17.55 21.05 5.04
N GLU A 573 17.87 21.10 3.74
CA GLU A 573 16.89 20.97 2.66
C GLU A 573 16.42 19.51 2.56
N LYS A 574 15.12 19.25 2.83
CA LYS A 574 14.58 17.88 2.86
C LYS A 574 14.86 17.08 1.59
N THR A 575 14.64 17.66 0.42
CA THR A 575 14.84 16.99 -0.87
C THR A 575 16.30 16.63 -1.10
N THR A 576 17.20 17.56 -0.82
CA THR A 576 18.65 17.42 -1.01
C THR A 576 19.21 16.39 -0.04
N SER A 577 18.92 16.54 1.25
CA SER A 577 19.40 15.68 2.34
C SER A 577 18.85 14.25 2.28
N ASP A 578 17.57 14.06 1.95
CA ASP A 578 17.00 12.71 1.80
C ASP A 578 17.47 12.02 0.50
N SER A 579 17.78 12.77 -0.56
CA SER A 579 18.38 12.23 -1.79
C SER A 579 19.82 11.76 -1.56
N VAL A 580 20.62 12.50 -0.78
CA VAL A 580 21.95 12.08 -0.32
C VAL A 580 21.88 10.79 0.51
N VAL A 581 20.96 10.71 1.46
CA VAL A 581 20.71 9.47 2.24
C VAL A 581 20.34 8.30 1.33
N GLN A 582 19.44 8.50 0.37
CA GLN A 582 19.00 7.44 -0.54
C GLN A 582 20.16 6.92 -1.41
N TYR A 583 21.07 7.79 -1.87
CA TYR A 583 22.28 7.36 -2.58
C TYR A 583 23.13 6.42 -1.71
N LEU A 584 23.38 6.80 -0.46
CA LEU A 584 24.24 6.03 0.44
C LEU A 584 23.62 4.69 0.84
N ARG A 585 22.30 4.62 1.05
CA ARG A 585 21.58 3.35 1.24
C ARG A 585 21.72 2.41 0.04
N LEU A 586 21.61 2.94 -1.19
CA LEU A 586 21.80 2.17 -2.41
C LEU A 586 23.26 1.71 -2.57
N LEU A 587 24.23 2.54 -2.18
CA LEU A 587 25.65 2.18 -2.17
C LEU A 587 25.97 1.08 -1.14
N THR A 588 25.44 1.17 0.08
CA THR A 588 25.57 0.10 1.09
C THR A 588 25.00 -1.21 0.57
N SER A 589 23.77 -1.20 0.04
CA SER A 589 23.15 -2.38 -0.57
C SER A 589 24.00 -2.96 -1.70
N ALA A 590 24.51 -2.12 -2.60
CA ALA A 590 25.38 -2.57 -3.69
C ALA A 590 26.70 -3.17 -3.18
N TYR A 591 27.33 -2.58 -2.15
CA TYR A 591 28.56 -3.11 -1.58
C TYR A 591 28.35 -4.47 -0.90
N LEU A 592 27.27 -4.61 -0.12
CA LEU A 592 26.84 -5.87 0.49
C LEU A 592 26.62 -6.95 -0.58
N GLN A 593 25.86 -6.65 -1.63
CA GLN A 593 25.53 -7.60 -2.70
C GLN A 593 26.76 -8.03 -3.51
N ASN A 594 27.68 -7.11 -3.82
CA ASN A 594 28.94 -7.45 -4.51
C ASN A 594 29.86 -8.35 -3.66
N HIS A 595 29.79 -8.26 -2.32
CA HIS A 595 30.62 -9.02 -1.38
C HIS A 595 29.84 -10.11 -0.62
N ALA A 596 28.80 -10.66 -1.24
CA ALA A 596 27.80 -11.52 -0.58
C ALA A 596 28.37 -12.78 0.09
N ASP A 597 29.48 -13.35 -0.41
CA ASP A 597 30.13 -14.53 0.21
C ASP A 597 30.63 -14.27 1.64
N PHE A 598 31.01 -13.01 1.94
CA PHE A 598 31.38 -12.55 3.28
C PHE A 598 30.14 -12.20 4.11
N PHE A 599 29.34 -11.24 3.63
CA PHE A 599 28.27 -10.64 4.42
C PHE A 599 27.08 -11.57 4.74
N ARG A 600 26.82 -12.62 3.94
CA ARG A 600 25.66 -13.53 4.15
C ARG A 600 25.60 -14.21 5.52
N ASN A 601 26.73 -14.33 6.22
CA ASN A 601 26.82 -15.01 7.52
C ASN A 601 26.51 -14.08 8.70
N PHE A 602 26.43 -12.76 8.47
CA PHE A 602 26.31 -11.74 9.51
C PHE A 602 24.91 -11.10 9.58
N VAL A 603 23.99 -11.44 8.66
CA VAL A 603 22.65 -10.84 8.56
C VAL A 603 21.54 -11.81 8.98
N GLU A 604 20.59 -11.38 9.81
CA GLU A 604 19.47 -12.21 10.28
C GLU A 604 18.28 -12.26 9.29
N ALA A 605 18.57 -12.54 8.00
CA ALA A 605 17.58 -12.55 6.93
C ALA A 605 17.58 -13.84 6.09
N PRO A 606 16.48 -14.18 5.38
CA PRO A 606 16.43 -15.37 4.52
C PRO A 606 17.43 -15.38 3.34
N SER A 607 17.94 -14.20 2.97
CA SER A 607 19.06 -14.01 2.03
C SER A 607 19.59 -12.57 2.16
N LEU A 608 20.83 -12.32 1.75
CA LEU A 608 21.40 -10.96 1.80
C LEU A 608 20.65 -9.96 0.91
N HIS A 609 20.16 -10.37 -0.26
CA HIS A 609 19.28 -9.52 -1.10
C HIS A 609 17.93 -9.21 -0.42
N ALA A 610 17.41 -10.09 0.44
CA ALA A 610 16.20 -9.78 1.22
C ALA A 610 16.49 -8.73 2.31
N TYR A 611 17.62 -8.87 3.03
CA TYR A 611 18.11 -7.85 3.98
C TYR A 611 18.29 -6.49 3.31
N CYS A 612 19.01 -6.46 2.19
CA CYS A 612 19.27 -5.25 1.40
C CYS A 612 17.99 -4.49 1.06
N ARG A 613 16.93 -5.17 0.58
CA ARG A 613 15.66 -4.51 0.24
C ARG A 613 14.78 -4.12 1.42
N GLN A 614 14.92 -4.78 2.57
CA GLN A 614 13.99 -4.63 3.70
C GLN A 614 14.52 -3.68 4.76
N GLU A 615 15.82 -3.76 5.06
CA GLU A 615 16.46 -2.98 6.13
C GLU A 615 17.37 -1.86 5.56
N VAL A 616 18.05 -2.09 4.44
CA VAL A 616 19.11 -1.17 3.95
C VAL A 616 18.56 -0.10 2.98
N GLU A 617 17.98 -0.53 1.86
CA GLU A 617 17.47 0.34 0.77
C GLU A 617 16.26 1.19 1.20
N ALA A 618 15.50 0.70 2.17
CA ALA A 618 14.29 1.34 2.67
C ALA A 618 14.61 2.55 3.56
N MET A 619 14.06 3.72 3.20
CA MET A 619 14.20 4.94 3.98
C MET A 619 13.58 4.80 5.37
N ALA A 620 14.17 5.48 6.35
CA ALA A 620 13.80 5.46 7.77
C ALA A 620 13.94 4.11 8.51
N MET A 621 14.59 3.11 7.92
CA MET A 621 15.02 1.90 8.62
C MET A 621 16.34 2.13 9.38
N GLU A 622 16.45 1.60 10.60
CA GLU A 622 17.64 1.71 11.44
C GLU A 622 18.87 1.05 10.77
N CYS A 623 20.07 1.49 11.16
CA CYS A 623 21.33 1.09 10.54
C CYS A 623 22.11 0.16 11.47
N ASP A 624 22.37 -1.07 11.03
CA ASP A 624 23.07 -2.09 11.82
C ASP A 624 24.60 -2.05 11.58
N HIS A 625 25.38 -2.71 12.42
CA HIS A 625 26.84 -2.77 12.31
C HIS A 625 27.34 -3.27 10.95
N VAL A 626 26.58 -4.17 10.31
CA VAL A 626 26.86 -4.69 8.96
C VAL A 626 26.79 -3.58 7.90
N ASP A 627 25.81 -2.69 8.00
CA ASP A 627 25.62 -1.56 7.09
C ASP A 627 26.71 -0.49 7.26
N ILE A 628 27.08 -0.23 8.52
CA ILE A 628 28.13 0.72 8.90
C ILE A 628 29.48 0.27 8.33
N LEU A 629 29.82 -1.01 8.52
CA LEU A 629 31.03 -1.61 7.95
C LEU A 629 31.00 -1.57 6.40
N ALA A 630 29.88 -1.94 5.79
CA ALA A 630 29.77 -1.94 4.33
C ALA A 630 29.88 -0.54 3.71
N LEU A 631 29.33 0.51 4.33
CA LEU A 631 29.47 1.88 3.84
C LEU A 631 30.89 2.44 4.10
N SER A 632 31.46 2.13 5.26
CA SER A 632 32.83 2.49 5.63
C SER A 632 33.86 1.94 4.64
N GLU A 633 33.75 0.64 4.30
CA GLU A 633 34.60 -0.03 3.31
C GLU A 633 34.34 0.48 1.88
N ALA A 634 33.08 0.65 1.47
CA ALA A 634 32.73 1.16 0.14
C ALA A 634 33.34 2.54 -0.15
N LEU A 635 33.47 3.38 0.89
CA LEU A 635 33.99 4.74 0.77
C LEU A 635 35.41 4.93 1.33
N ASP A 636 36.03 3.92 1.96
CA ASP A 636 37.36 4.01 2.63
C ASP A 636 37.37 5.16 3.66
N ILE A 637 36.35 5.15 4.53
CA ILE A 637 36.11 6.16 5.57
C ILE A 637 36.11 5.45 6.91
N CYS A 638 37.18 5.59 7.68
CA CYS A 638 37.24 5.06 9.03
C CYS A 638 36.40 5.91 10.00
N ILE A 639 35.55 5.24 10.77
CA ILE A 639 34.56 5.80 11.71
C ILE A 639 34.92 5.39 13.13
N HIS A 640 34.86 6.32 14.08
CA HIS A 640 34.83 6.03 15.51
C HIS A 640 33.41 6.16 16.05
N VAL A 641 32.84 5.11 16.64
CA VAL A 641 31.53 5.14 17.30
C VAL A 641 31.73 5.02 18.81
N VAL A 642 31.21 5.99 19.55
CA VAL A 642 31.24 6.06 21.01
C VAL A 642 29.85 5.73 21.53
N SER A 643 29.69 4.58 22.21
CA SER A 643 28.42 4.15 22.79
C SER A 643 28.36 4.47 24.29
N VAL A 644 27.25 5.09 24.69
CA VAL A 644 26.93 5.37 26.11
C VAL A 644 26.15 4.21 26.74
N GLU A 645 25.65 3.26 25.96
CA GLU A 645 24.62 2.28 26.36
C GLU A 645 25.12 1.06 27.15
N SER A 646 26.44 0.91 27.35
CA SER A 646 26.99 -0.22 28.12
C SER A 646 26.52 -0.24 29.59
N ASP A 647 26.43 -1.42 30.22
CA ASP A 647 26.23 -1.50 31.69
C ASP A 647 27.53 -1.17 32.48
N GLU A 648 28.66 -1.06 31.78
CA GLU A 648 29.97 -0.73 32.34
C GLU A 648 30.10 0.78 32.68
N GLN A 649 31.03 1.14 33.57
CA GLN A 649 31.23 2.54 34.00
C GLN A 649 32.03 3.41 33.01
N GLN A 650 32.60 2.81 31.96
CA GLN A 650 33.37 3.48 30.91
C GLN A 650 32.56 3.59 29.61
N LEU A 651 32.96 4.52 28.75
CA LEU A 651 32.43 4.59 27.38
C LEU A 651 32.91 3.40 26.55
N ALA A 652 32.02 2.83 25.73
CA ALA A 652 32.39 1.81 24.77
C ALA A 652 32.83 2.46 23.46
N HIS A 653 34.02 2.10 22.97
CA HIS A 653 34.64 2.70 21.80
C HIS A 653 34.82 1.65 20.70
N HIS A 654 34.26 1.91 19.52
CA HIS A 654 34.35 1.03 18.35
C HIS A 654 34.99 1.81 17.19
N VAL A 655 35.95 1.19 16.49
CA VAL A 655 36.62 1.78 15.32
C VAL A 655 36.41 0.85 14.14
N ILE A 656 35.86 1.38 13.05
CA ILE A 656 35.42 0.61 11.88
C ILE A 656 36.06 1.24 10.62
N PRO A 657 36.86 0.50 9.83
CA PRO A 657 37.36 -0.85 10.10
C PRO A 657 38.39 -0.88 11.25
N GLU A 658 38.59 -2.06 11.85
CA GLU A 658 39.51 -2.23 12.98
C GLU A 658 40.97 -1.89 12.61
N GLY A 659 41.63 -1.09 13.46
CA GLY A 659 43.05 -0.77 13.33
C GLY A 659 43.40 0.40 12.40
N ALA A 660 42.42 1.03 11.75
CA ALA A 660 42.60 2.28 11.01
C ALA A 660 42.47 3.52 11.94
N GLU A 661 43.05 4.66 11.53
CA GLU A 661 42.84 5.94 12.24
C GLU A 661 41.48 6.56 11.84
N PRO A 662 40.58 6.85 12.80
CA PRO A 662 39.25 7.35 12.48
C PRO A 662 39.29 8.79 11.97
N SER A 663 38.68 9.01 10.81
CA SER A 663 38.52 10.33 10.20
C SER A 663 37.40 11.16 10.84
N MET A 664 36.51 10.52 11.59
CA MET A 664 35.29 11.11 12.13
C MET A 664 34.81 10.36 13.37
N HIS A 665 34.02 11.03 14.22
CA HIS A 665 33.51 10.46 15.46
C HIS A 665 31.99 10.64 15.59
N LEU A 666 31.28 9.59 15.98
CA LEU A 666 29.84 9.55 16.16
C LEU A 666 29.49 9.12 17.59
N LEU A 667 28.48 9.75 18.19
CA LEU A 667 27.85 9.33 19.44
C LEU A 667 26.70 8.38 19.11
N TYR A 668 26.70 7.19 19.69
CA TYR A 668 25.58 6.25 19.65
C TYR A 668 24.86 6.21 20.99
N GLN A 669 23.56 6.50 20.98
CA GLN A 669 22.70 6.54 22.16
C GLN A 669 21.24 6.33 21.75
N LYS A 670 20.55 5.35 22.34
CA LYS A 670 19.12 5.02 22.12
C LYS A 670 18.75 4.83 20.64
N ALA A 671 19.45 3.90 19.97
CA ALA A 671 19.30 3.61 18.54
C ALA A 671 19.52 4.82 17.60
N HIS A 672 20.24 5.84 18.07
CA HIS A 672 20.39 7.12 17.37
C HIS A 672 21.85 7.60 17.34
N TYR A 673 22.21 8.27 16.23
CA TYR A 673 23.57 8.71 15.91
C TYR A 673 23.67 10.24 15.80
N ASN A 674 24.55 10.83 16.61
CA ASN A 674 24.94 12.25 16.57
C ASN A 674 26.43 12.41 16.22
N ILE A 675 26.88 13.60 15.82
CA ILE A 675 28.27 13.86 15.41
C ILE A 675 29.06 14.42 16.59
N LEU A 676 30.24 13.87 16.89
CA LEU A 676 31.14 14.31 17.95
C LEU A 676 32.39 15.01 17.39
N TYR A 677 32.87 16.04 18.08
CA TYR A 677 34.13 16.71 17.75
C TYR A 677 35.13 16.56 18.92
N PRO A 678 36.32 15.98 18.68
CA PRO A 678 37.30 15.73 19.71
C PRO A 678 37.83 17.05 20.27
N ARG A 679 38.15 17.07 21.56
CA ARG A 679 38.83 18.20 22.17
C ARG A 679 40.25 18.30 21.58
N PRO A 680 40.74 19.49 21.17
CA PRO A 680 42.11 19.64 20.69
C PRO A 680 43.12 19.14 21.72
N GLN A 681 44.02 18.26 21.29
CA GLN A 681 45.18 17.85 22.09
C GLN A 681 46.20 19.00 22.08
N HIS A 682 46.77 19.30 23.26
CA HIS A 682 47.64 20.46 23.51
C HIS A 682 49.10 20.05 23.72
#